data_AF-A0A5E4G4L9-F1
#
_entry.id   AF-A0A5E4G4L9-F1
#
_cell.length_a   1.000
_cell.length_b   1.000
_cell.length_c   1.000
_cell.angle_alpha   90.00
_cell.angle_beta   90.00
_cell.angle_gamma   90.00
#
_symmetry.space_group_name_H-M   'P 1'
#
loop_
_entity.id
_entity.type
_entity.pdbx_description
1 polymer ?
#
loop_
_entity_poly.entity_id
_entity_poly.type
_entity_poly.pdbx_seq_one_letter_code
_entity_poly.pdbx_strand_id
1 'polypeptide(L)'
;MGVMSRRIVPACGNLCFFCPSMRARSRQPVKRYKKLLTDIFPRNQDAEPNDRKIGKLCEYALKNPLRIPKITDSLEQRCYKDLRNEHFGSVKVVLCIYRKLLSSCKEQMPLFASSLLGIVRILLEQNRHDEMRILGCNTLVDFINSQIDSTHMFSLEGLIPKLCQMAQEVGDNERALRLRSAGLQSLAFMVWFMGEHSHISMDFDTIISVTLDNYADIHTKPGSATEDRQYSVSQDQWVQGVLKAEVHDSSFPVISQKVPSLPNLKNADLDPTIDANKSPSYWSRVCLRNIARLAKEATTVRRVLEPLFQSFDAENHWSPDQPLAYHVLMYLQSLLEESGDNSHLLLHILVKHLDHKNVVKQPRLQADIVNVTTQIAQGAKQQASVAITGAISDLIKHLRKCLQNQAEVSSPGSTDKWNPDLLSALERCISQLSNKVGDVGPILDKMAVVLENIPTNTVVARTTISAVYLTAKMISSVPNVSYHKKAFPDALFHQLLLAMGHPDHETRVGAHSIFSMVLMPSLVAPWLEQKMNPLQAVSASVSTLQKVKDGSFSIQDEGKDTGVPLNGELEKEGCELSDVYEKQFGQSYSFKSGLTCGRTELTSLRLSSHQVSLLLSSIWVQATSATNTPENFEAMAHTYNVALLFTRSKASSHMALARCFQLAFSIRAISLDLDGGLHPSRRRSLFTLASYMLVFSARAGDLPELIPIFKASLEDKMVDPCLQLVDDTWLQAVSIESYKEKISYGSLQEDEVATFNSLSAVELDDQLLKETVISHFMTKFAKLSEDELSSIKKELLQGFSPDDAFPLGAPLFMETPRPCSPLAQIDFPDFDE
;
A
#
# COMPACT_ATOMS: atom_id res chain seq x y z
N MET A 1 76.03 22.22 56.99
CA MET A 1 76.93 23.14 56.25
C MET A 1 77.61 22.37 55.13
N GLY A 2 77.74 22.96 53.94
CA GLY A 2 78.63 22.49 52.87
C GLY A 2 77.94 22.20 51.54
N VAL A 3 77.77 23.24 50.72
CA VAL A 3 77.47 23.13 49.27
C VAL A 3 78.79 22.87 48.54
N MET A 4 78.87 21.87 47.66
CA MET A 4 79.70 21.97 46.44
C MET A 4 79.22 21.04 45.30
N SER A 5 78.71 21.72 44.28
CA SER A 5 78.82 21.57 42.82
C SER A 5 79.00 20.19 42.14
N ARG A 6 78.12 19.98 41.15
CA ARG A 6 78.23 19.00 40.07
C ARG A 6 79.30 19.42 39.07
N ARG A 7 80.30 18.56 38.86
CA ARG A 7 80.94 18.16 37.59
C ARG A 7 82.40 17.84 37.88
N ILE A 8 82.78 16.56 37.71
CA ILE A 8 84.02 16.10 37.05
C ILE A 8 84.04 14.55 37.10
N VAL A 9 84.23 13.96 35.92
CA VAL A 9 84.49 12.55 35.51
C VAL A 9 83.35 11.52 35.39
N PRO A 10 82.98 11.15 34.15
CA PRO A 10 82.43 9.86 33.76
C PRO A 10 83.56 8.93 33.27
N ALA A 11 84.00 7.93 34.04
CA ALA A 11 84.96 6.92 33.55
C ALA A 11 85.07 5.59 34.33
N CYS A 12 84.14 5.26 35.25
CA CYS A 12 84.23 4.00 36.02
C CYS A 12 82.91 3.20 36.06
N GLY A 13 82.13 3.23 34.97
CA GLY A 13 80.82 2.54 34.89
C GLY A 13 80.86 1.06 34.46
N ASN A 14 81.98 0.58 33.89
CA ASN A 14 81.99 -0.67 33.12
C ASN A 14 82.80 -1.84 33.71
N LEU A 15 83.36 -1.72 34.92
CA LEU A 15 84.33 -2.73 35.43
C LEU A 15 84.05 -3.33 36.82
N CYS A 16 82.80 -3.31 37.31
CA CYS A 16 82.48 -4.02 38.56
C CYS A 16 81.46 -5.15 38.32
N PHE A 17 81.97 -6.37 38.09
CA PHE A 17 81.18 -7.59 37.94
C PHE A 17 80.71 -8.15 39.29
N PHE A 18 81.35 -7.75 40.40
CA PHE A 18 81.09 -8.30 41.75
C PHE A 18 80.09 -7.51 42.62
N CYS A 19 79.54 -6.38 42.14
CA CYS A 19 78.50 -5.60 42.84
C CYS A 19 77.38 -5.11 41.90
N PRO A 20 76.35 -5.95 41.60
CA PRO A 20 75.23 -5.58 40.74
C PRO A 20 74.40 -4.38 41.24
N SER A 21 74.42 -4.11 42.54
CA SER A 21 73.68 -3.03 43.21
C SER A 21 74.22 -1.62 42.93
N MET A 22 75.43 -1.50 42.37
CA MET A 22 76.15 -0.24 42.13
C MET A 22 76.08 0.27 40.68
N ARG A 23 75.45 -0.46 39.75
CA ARG A 23 75.25 0.05 38.38
C ARG A 23 74.40 1.32 38.39
N ALA A 24 74.85 2.37 37.69
CA ALA A 24 74.07 3.61 37.55
C ALA A 24 72.68 3.41 36.91
N ARG A 25 72.41 2.26 36.25
CA ARG A 25 71.06 1.87 35.80
C ARG A 25 70.13 1.35 36.92
N SER A 26 70.64 0.92 38.08
CA SER A 26 69.82 0.37 39.18
C SER A 26 69.17 1.43 40.08
N ARG A 27 69.61 2.70 39.99
CA ARG A 27 69.17 3.81 40.86
C ARG A 27 68.28 4.86 40.17
N GLN A 28 67.62 4.53 39.06
CA GLN A 28 66.54 5.39 38.57
C GLN A 28 65.24 5.03 39.32
N PRO A 29 64.57 6.00 39.98
CA PRO A 29 63.29 5.73 40.61
C PRO A 29 62.31 5.25 39.54
N VAL A 30 61.91 3.98 39.63
CA VAL A 30 60.92 3.41 38.72
C VAL A 30 59.63 4.18 38.93
N LYS A 31 59.19 4.90 37.89
CA LYS A 31 57.94 5.67 37.93
C LYS A 31 56.82 4.77 38.45
N ARG A 32 56.03 5.25 39.42
CA ARG A 32 55.05 4.45 40.18
C ARG A 32 54.16 3.55 39.30
N TYR A 33 53.70 4.05 38.16
CA TYR A 33 52.88 3.27 37.22
C TYR A 33 53.60 2.05 36.63
N LYS A 34 54.92 2.12 36.38
CA LYS A 34 55.70 0.99 35.88
C LYS A 34 55.77 -0.15 36.89
N LYS A 35 55.87 0.19 38.20
CA LYS A 35 55.83 -0.81 39.29
C LYS A 35 54.45 -1.46 39.38
N LEU A 36 53.37 -0.66 39.29
CA LEU A 36 52.01 -1.20 39.28
C LEU A 36 51.77 -2.14 38.09
N LEU A 37 52.26 -1.78 36.91
CA LEU A 37 52.19 -2.66 35.73
C LEU A 37 52.96 -3.96 35.94
N THR A 38 54.20 -3.92 36.44
CA THR A 38 54.98 -5.15 36.67
C THR A 38 54.33 -6.08 37.70
N ASP A 39 53.59 -5.54 38.66
CA ASP A 39 52.93 -6.33 39.71
C ASP A 39 51.65 -7.03 39.22
N ILE A 40 51.05 -6.55 38.12
CA ILE A 40 49.80 -7.08 37.54
C ILE A 40 50.05 -8.32 36.69
N PHE A 41 51.09 -8.32 35.85
CA PHE A 41 51.34 -9.42 34.92
C PHE A 41 51.90 -10.65 35.64
N PRO A 42 51.20 -11.80 35.62
CA PRO A 42 51.67 -13.03 36.27
C PRO A 42 52.87 -13.63 35.53
N ARG A 43 53.67 -14.44 36.24
CA ARG A 43 54.76 -15.22 35.62
C ARG A 43 54.26 -16.47 34.88
N ASN A 44 53.08 -16.97 35.24
CA ASN A 44 52.41 -18.12 34.61
C ASN A 44 51.31 -17.62 33.68
N GLN A 45 51.18 -18.21 32.49
CA GLN A 45 50.24 -17.75 31.46
C GLN A 45 48.77 -18.10 31.77
N ASP A 46 48.51 -19.14 32.57
CA ASP A 46 47.15 -19.60 32.92
C ASP A 46 46.57 -18.96 34.19
N ALA A 47 47.31 -18.02 34.82
CA ALA A 47 46.85 -17.36 36.04
C ALA A 47 45.77 -16.31 35.73
N GLU A 48 44.65 -16.37 36.45
CA GLU A 48 43.57 -15.39 36.28
C GLU A 48 44.02 -13.95 36.56
N PRO A 49 43.49 -12.95 35.82
CA PRO A 49 43.79 -11.54 36.04
C PRO A 49 43.47 -11.10 37.47
N ASN A 50 44.42 -10.43 38.14
CA ASN A 50 44.20 -9.97 39.51
C ASN A 50 43.46 -8.62 39.55
N ASP A 51 42.14 -8.68 39.67
CA ASP A 51 41.25 -7.50 39.69
C ASP A 51 41.63 -6.45 40.72
N ARG A 52 42.09 -6.85 41.91
CA ARG A 52 42.51 -5.88 42.96
C ARG A 52 43.72 -5.07 42.52
N LYS A 53 44.67 -5.69 41.83
CA LYS A 53 45.87 -4.98 41.32
C LYS A 53 45.53 -4.11 40.12
N ILE A 54 44.68 -4.59 39.21
CA ILE A 54 44.17 -3.82 38.08
C ILE A 54 43.40 -2.58 38.57
N GLY A 55 42.55 -2.74 39.58
CA GLY A 55 41.85 -1.64 40.24
C GLY A 55 42.78 -0.56 40.77
N LYS A 56 43.86 -0.93 41.48
CA LYS A 56 44.88 0.02 41.97
C LYS A 56 45.57 0.81 40.84
N LEU A 57 45.82 0.19 39.69
CA LEU A 57 46.37 0.89 38.53
C LEU A 57 45.36 1.90 37.97
N CYS A 58 44.09 1.50 37.86
CA CYS A 58 43.03 2.38 37.35
C CYS A 58 42.73 3.54 38.30
N GLU A 59 42.73 3.33 39.62
CA GLU A 59 42.62 4.40 40.61
C GLU A 59 43.81 5.39 40.52
N TYR A 60 45.01 4.86 40.28
CA TYR A 60 46.19 5.71 40.04
C TYR A 60 46.04 6.52 38.76
N ALA A 61 45.55 5.90 37.67
CA ALA A 61 45.32 6.53 36.38
C ALA A 61 44.27 7.65 36.49
N LEU A 62 43.14 7.40 37.16
CA LEU A 62 42.09 8.38 37.40
C LEU A 62 42.63 9.62 38.16
N LYS A 63 43.46 9.41 39.19
CA LYS A 63 44.09 10.50 39.95
C LYS A 63 45.22 11.21 39.18
N ASN A 64 45.69 10.65 38.06
CA ASN A 64 46.84 11.18 37.30
C ASN A 64 46.60 11.11 35.78
N PRO A 65 45.63 11.87 35.21
CA PRO A 65 45.25 11.74 33.80
C PRO A 65 46.41 11.89 32.81
N LEU A 66 47.36 12.79 33.06
CA LEU A 66 48.55 13.00 32.21
C LEU A 66 49.50 11.78 32.13
N ARG A 67 49.28 10.76 32.96
CA ARG A 67 50.02 9.50 32.91
C ARG A 67 49.31 8.42 32.10
N ILE A 68 48.01 8.59 31.80
CA ILE A 68 47.22 7.63 31.04
C ILE A 68 47.88 7.28 29.70
N PRO A 69 48.26 8.25 28.84
CA PRO A 69 48.92 7.93 27.57
C PRO A 69 50.20 7.08 27.75
N LYS A 70 50.99 7.35 28.80
CA LYS A 70 52.22 6.59 29.06
C LYS A 70 51.95 5.17 29.57
N ILE A 71 50.84 4.98 30.28
CA ILE A 71 50.38 3.66 30.73
C ILE A 71 49.90 2.87 29.53
N THR A 72 49.08 3.47 28.67
CA THR A 72 48.46 2.82 27.50
C THR A 72 49.49 2.52 26.43
N ASP A 73 50.44 3.41 26.16
CA ASP A 73 51.59 3.13 25.27
C ASP A 73 52.37 1.90 25.74
N SER A 74 52.57 1.76 27.06
CA SER A 74 53.27 0.62 27.64
C SER A 74 52.46 -0.68 27.53
N LEU A 75 51.13 -0.59 27.64
CA LEU A 75 50.21 -1.72 27.49
C LEU A 75 50.10 -2.16 26.04
N GLU A 76 50.03 -1.22 25.11
CA GLU A 76 49.96 -1.45 23.67
C GLU A 76 51.24 -2.11 23.14
N GLN A 77 52.41 -1.55 23.47
CA GLN A 77 53.69 -2.17 23.11
C GLN A 77 53.84 -3.59 23.67
N ARG A 78 53.36 -3.81 24.90
CA ARG A 78 53.33 -5.13 25.52
C ARG A 78 52.38 -6.06 24.77
N CYS A 79 51.16 -5.61 24.47
CA CYS A 79 50.17 -6.38 23.73
C CYS A 79 50.73 -6.87 22.39
N TYR A 80 51.33 -5.97 21.58
CA TYR A 80 51.93 -6.36 20.29
C TYR A 80 53.13 -7.28 20.43
N LYS A 81 53.91 -7.15 21.50
CA LYS A 81 55.02 -8.05 21.77
C LYS A 81 54.50 -9.43 22.16
N ASP A 82 53.52 -9.49 23.06
CA ASP A 82 53.01 -10.73 23.62
C ASP A 82 52.13 -11.49 22.61
N LEU A 83 51.40 -10.79 21.75
CA LEU A 83 50.70 -11.39 20.60
C LEU A 83 51.67 -12.07 19.64
N ARG A 84 52.78 -11.41 19.29
CA ARG A 84 53.82 -12.00 18.41
C ARG A 84 54.53 -13.21 19.02
N ASN A 85 54.59 -13.28 20.35
CA ASN A 85 55.20 -14.39 21.09
C ASN A 85 54.16 -15.43 21.53
N GLU A 86 52.90 -15.34 21.08
CA GLU A 86 51.81 -16.25 21.45
C GLU A 86 51.54 -16.34 22.96
N HIS A 87 51.87 -15.30 23.72
CA HIS A 87 51.62 -15.20 25.16
C HIS A 87 50.20 -14.69 25.46
N PHE A 88 49.19 -15.47 25.09
CA PHE A 88 47.78 -15.05 25.11
C PHE A 88 47.24 -14.71 26.51
N GLY A 89 47.77 -15.31 27.57
CA GLY A 89 47.40 -14.96 28.95
C GLY A 89 47.72 -13.49 29.30
N SER A 90 48.85 -12.98 28.84
CA SER A 90 49.24 -11.58 29.03
C SER A 90 48.32 -10.62 28.26
N VAL A 91 47.92 -11.01 27.05
CA VAL A 91 46.95 -10.27 26.22
C VAL A 91 45.60 -10.18 26.92
N LYS A 92 45.09 -11.29 27.48
CA LYS A 92 43.85 -11.31 28.29
C LYS A 92 43.95 -10.31 29.46
N VAL A 93 45.08 -10.27 30.17
CA VAL A 93 45.32 -9.29 31.26
C VAL A 93 45.33 -7.84 30.76
N VAL A 94 45.94 -7.55 29.60
CA VAL A 94 45.91 -6.20 29.00
C VAL A 94 44.47 -5.77 28.73
N LEU A 95 43.65 -6.65 28.14
CA LEU A 95 42.24 -6.35 27.86
C LEU A 95 41.43 -6.12 29.15
N CYS A 96 41.68 -6.88 30.22
CA CYS A 96 41.06 -6.63 31.52
C CYS A 96 41.42 -5.25 32.09
N ILE A 97 42.67 -4.79 31.89
CA ILE A 97 43.07 -3.44 32.30
C ILE A 97 42.29 -2.39 31.50
N TYR A 98 42.18 -2.52 30.18
CA TYR A 98 41.42 -1.59 29.34
C TYR A 98 39.93 -1.58 29.68
N ARG A 99 39.30 -2.74 29.88
CA ARG A 99 37.90 -2.83 30.35
C ARG A 99 37.71 -2.10 31.68
N LYS A 100 38.65 -2.23 32.62
CA LYS A 100 38.59 -1.49 33.88
C LYS A 100 38.79 0.01 33.69
N LEU A 101 39.69 0.43 32.80
CA LEU A 101 39.87 1.85 32.45
C LEU A 101 38.60 2.45 31.83
N LEU A 102 37.91 1.75 30.91
CA LEU A 102 36.62 2.18 30.37
C LEU A 102 35.58 2.43 31.46
N SER A 103 35.48 1.52 32.43
CA SER A 103 34.53 1.68 33.55
C SER A 103 34.91 2.79 34.55
N SER A 104 36.21 3.01 34.79
CA SER A 104 36.71 3.84 35.90
C SER A 104 37.20 5.23 35.49
N CYS A 105 37.51 5.45 34.21
CA CYS A 105 38.10 6.68 33.67
C CYS A 105 37.29 7.23 32.48
N LYS A 106 35.96 7.22 32.58
CA LYS A 106 35.03 7.56 31.47
C LYS A 106 35.34 8.94 30.85
N GLU A 107 35.52 9.96 31.69
CA GLU A 107 35.82 11.33 31.25
C GLU A 107 37.20 11.45 30.56
N GLN A 108 38.13 10.55 30.86
CA GLN A 108 39.48 10.55 30.29
C GLN A 108 39.64 9.59 29.11
N MET A 109 38.55 9.03 28.59
CA MET A 109 38.53 8.10 27.46
C MET A 109 39.31 8.59 26.22
N PRO A 110 39.24 9.87 25.81
CA PRO A 110 40.02 10.35 24.67
C PRO A 110 41.54 10.14 24.81
N LEU A 111 42.06 10.00 26.03
CA LEU A 111 43.50 9.78 26.28
C LEU A 111 43.97 8.35 25.99
N PHE A 112 43.05 7.39 25.84
CA PHE A 112 43.38 5.98 25.65
C PHE A 112 42.55 5.25 24.59
N ALA A 113 41.51 5.88 24.04
CA ALA A 113 40.64 5.29 23.04
C ALA A 113 41.39 4.83 21.78
N SER A 114 42.32 5.65 21.27
CA SER A 114 43.12 5.30 20.08
C SER A 114 43.98 4.05 20.31
N SER A 115 44.62 3.95 21.48
CA SER A 115 45.44 2.79 21.86
C SER A 115 44.60 1.52 22.01
N LEU A 116 43.40 1.63 22.60
CA LEU A 116 42.47 0.50 22.72
C LEU A 116 41.94 0.05 21.36
N LEU A 117 41.50 0.97 20.50
CA LEU A 117 41.02 0.64 19.15
C LEU A 117 42.14 0.06 18.27
N GLY A 118 43.39 0.52 18.44
CA GLY A 118 44.56 -0.09 17.80
C GLY A 118 44.78 -1.55 18.21
N ILE A 119 44.67 -1.84 19.52
CA ILE A 119 44.71 -3.21 20.03
C ILE A 119 43.56 -4.05 19.47
N VAL A 120 42.33 -3.53 19.48
CA VAL A 120 41.16 -4.23 18.93
C VAL A 120 41.40 -4.59 17.46
N ARG A 121 41.86 -3.63 16.64
CA ARG A 121 42.15 -3.87 15.22
C ARG A 121 43.11 -5.05 15.02
N ILE A 122 44.21 -5.07 15.76
CA ILE A 122 45.23 -6.13 15.64
C ILE A 122 44.73 -7.48 16.15
N LEU A 123 43.85 -7.50 17.15
CA LEU A 123 43.20 -8.72 17.62
C LEU A 123 42.25 -9.31 16.58
N LEU A 124 41.45 -8.46 15.91
CA LEU A 124 40.55 -8.89 14.85
C LEU A 124 41.32 -9.44 13.63
N GLU A 125 42.57 -9.00 13.40
CA GLU A 125 43.47 -9.49 12.34
C GLU A 125 44.10 -10.87 12.63
N GLN A 126 43.97 -11.42 13.85
CA GLN A 126 44.58 -12.71 14.22
C GLN A 126 43.81 -13.93 13.64
N ASN A 127 43.86 -14.12 12.32
CA ASN A 127 43.13 -15.18 11.61
C ASN A 127 43.43 -16.62 12.08
N ARG A 128 44.56 -16.85 12.77
CA ARG A 128 44.96 -18.18 13.29
C ARG A 128 44.41 -18.50 14.68
N HIS A 129 43.97 -17.48 15.43
CA HIS A 129 43.58 -17.61 16.83
C HIS A 129 42.20 -17.00 17.09
N ASP A 130 41.17 -17.81 16.95
CA ASP A 130 39.77 -17.40 17.09
C ASP A 130 39.45 -16.79 18.45
N GLU A 131 40.02 -17.32 19.53
CA GLU A 131 39.83 -16.74 20.87
C GLU A 131 40.26 -15.26 20.91
N MET A 132 41.33 -14.90 20.21
CA MET A 132 41.81 -13.50 20.16
C MET A 132 40.85 -12.62 19.37
N ARG A 133 40.31 -13.14 18.25
CA ARG A 133 39.29 -12.43 17.45
C ARG A 133 38.02 -12.19 18.28
N ILE A 134 37.53 -13.22 18.99
CA ILE A 134 36.36 -13.13 19.87
C ILE A 134 36.59 -12.13 21.01
N LEU A 135 37.77 -12.14 21.63
CA LEU A 135 38.15 -11.14 22.65
C LEU A 135 38.20 -9.72 22.09
N GLY A 136 38.67 -9.56 20.83
CA GLY A 136 38.62 -8.31 20.10
C GLY A 136 37.19 -7.78 19.96
N CYS A 137 36.27 -8.63 19.49
CA CYS A 137 34.83 -8.34 19.42
C CYS A 137 34.23 -7.93 20.77
N ASN A 138 34.45 -8.73 21.81
CA ASN A 138 33.93 -8.44 23.16
C ASN A 138 34.46 -7.11 23.71
N THR A 139 35.75 -6.81 23.48
CA THR A 139 36.36 -5.54 23.91
C THR A 139 35.80 -4.36 23.11
N LEU A 140 35.52 -4.55 21.82
CA LEU A 140 34.87 -3.54 21.00
C LEU A 140 33.46 -3.24 21.48
N VAL A 141 32.68 -4.26 21.85
CA VAL A 141 31.34 -4.09 22.46
C VAL A 141 31.43 -3.32 23.76
N ASP A 142 32.39 -3.63 24.64
CA ASP A 142 32.63 -2.86 25.88
C ASP A 142 32.97 -1.40 25.59
N PHE A 143 33.77 -1.14 24.55
CA PHE A 143 34.14 0.20 24.11
C PHE A 143 32.92 0.98 23.61
N ILE A 144 32.11 0.39 22.71
CA ILE A 144 30.91 1.02 22.14
C ILE A 144 29.91 1.37 23.26
N ASN A 145 29.66 0.46 24.21
CA ASN A 145 28.77 0.72 25.35
C ASN A 145 29.27 1.82 26.30
N SER A 146 30.55 2.16 26.23
CA SER A 146 31.15 3.20 27.07
C SER A 146 31.14 4.58 26.41
N GLN A 147 30.68 4.70 25.16
CA GLN A 147 30.62 5.96 24.44
C GLN A 147 29.49 6.86 24.95
N ILE A 148 29.75 8.17 24.99
CA ILE A 148 28.78 9.21 25.37
C ILE A 148 28.37 10.02 24.12
N ASP A 149 29.26 10.13 23.14
CA ASP A 149 29.08 10.89 21.92
C ASP A 149 29.64 10.12 20.69
N SER A 150 29.47 10.71 19.50
CA SER A 150 29.88 10.12 18.23
C SER A 150 31.35 10.37 17.85
N THR A 151 32.20 10.85 18.77
CA THR A 151 33.60 11.23 18.49
C THR A 151 34.40 10.11 17.82
N HIS A 152 34.12 8.86 18.19
CA HIS A 152 34.84 7.70 17.70
C HIS A 152 34.16 6.96 16.54
N MET A 153 33.04 7.48 16.01
CA MET A 153 32.25 6.83 14.94
C MET A 153 33.13 6.46 13.74
N PHE A 154 33.89 7.40 13.16
CA PHE A 154 34.75 7.14 12.01
C PHE A 154 35.80 6.04 12.27
N SER A 155 36.34 5.96 13.49
CA SER A 155 37.31 4.92 13.85
C SER A 155 36.67 3.53 13.99
N LEU A 156 35.42 3.51 14.46
CA LEU A 156 34.60 2.32 14.60
C LEU A 156 34.15 1.78 13.25
N GLU A 157 33.79 2.66 12.32
CA GLU A 157 33.40 2.28 10.95
C GLU A 157 34.50 1.54 10.21
N GLY A 158 35.77 1.97 10.37
CA GLY A 158 36.91 1.28 9.76
C GLY A 158 37.11 -0.16 10.24
N LEU A 159 36.34 -0.65 11.22
CA LEU A 159 36.34 -2.04 11.68
C LEU A 159 35.18 -2.87 11.09
N ILE A 160 34.14 -2.24 10.53
CA ILE A 160 32.94 -2.92 10.00
C ILE A 160 33.29 -4.02 8.99
N PRO A 161 34.15 -3.79 7.97
CA PRO A 161 34.48 -4.84 7.00
C PRO A 161 35.04 -6.11 7.64
N LYS A 162 35.83 -5.96 8.71
CA LYS A 162 36.42 -7.11 9.41
C LYS A 162 35.39 -7.85 10.27
N LEU A 163 34.44 -7.13 10.86
CA LEU A 163 33.33 -7.73 11.60
C LEU A 163 32.38 -8.49 10.66
N CYS A 164 32.07 -7.94 9.49
CA CYS A 164 31.32 -8.62 8.43
C CYS A 164 32.02 -9.92 8.00
N GLN A 165 33.34 -9.89 7.76
CA GLN A 165 34.11 -11.09 7.44
C GLN A 165 34.02 -12.17 8.53
N MET A 166 34.00 -11.78 9.81
CA MET A 166 33.85 -12.71 10.93
C MET A 166 32.45 -13.34 11.00
N ALA A 167 31.43 -12.55 10.68
CA ALA A 167 30.05 -13.00 10.64
C ALA A 167 29.73 -13.91 9.44
N GLN A 168 30.62 -13.97 8.44
CA GLN A 168 30.54 -14.88 7.28
C GLN A 168 31.50 -16.08 7.36
N GLU A 169 32.03 -16.39 8.55
CA GLU A 169 32.93 -17.54 8.72
C GLU A 169 32.23 -18.85 8.31
N VAL A 170 32.85 -19.61 7.41
CA VAL A 170 32.25 -20.80 6.78
C VAL A 170 32.30 -22.00 7.73
N GLY A 171 31.18 -22.71 7.83
CA GLY A 171 31.05 -23.99 8.53
C GLY A 171 30.11 -23.95 9.74
N ASP A 172 29.63 -25.13 10.12
CA ASP A 172 28.63 -25.33 11.19
C ASP A 172 29.23 -25.83 12.51
N ASN A 173 30.55 -25.86 12.61
CA ASN A 173 31.23 -26.26 13.84
C ASN A 173 31.05 -25.21 14.93
N GLU A 174 31.08 -25.64 16.20
CA GLU A 174 30.98 -24.74 17.37
C GLU A 174 31.94 -23.54 17.30
N ARG A 175 33.13 -23.75 16.75
CA ARG A 175 34.14 -22.73 16.47
C ARG A 175 33.60 -21.63 15.53
N ALA A 176 33.05 -22.04 14.39
CA ALA A 176 32.50 -21.12 13.39
C ALA A 176 31.26 -20.40 13.93
N LEU A 177 30.38 -21.10 14.64
CA LEU A 177 29.20 -20.50 15.29
C LEU A 177 29.62 -19.41 16.30
N ARG A 178 30.62 -19.67 17.15
CA ARG A 178 31.14 -18.68 18.10
C ARG A 178 31.74 -17.46 17.42
N LEU A 179 32.49 -17.65 16.33
CA LEU A 179 33.03 -16.53 15.55
C LEU A 179 31.94 -15.70 14.90
N ARG A 180 30.97 -16.36 14.24
CA ARG A 180 29.81 -15.71 13.62
C ARG A 180 29.01 -14.92 14.66
N SER A 181 28.71 -15.52 15.80
CA SER A 181 28.03 -14.85 16.92
C SER A 181 28.79 -13.64 17.45
N ALA A 182 30.11 -13.73 17.66
CA ALA A 182 30.91 -12.60 18.15
C ALA A 182 30.97 -11.44 17.13
N GLY A 183 31.09 -11.76 15.84
CA GLY A 183 31.02 -10.79 14.75
C GLY A 183 29.67 -10.09 14.69
N LEU A 184 28.57 -10.86 14.67
CA LEU A 184 27.20 -10.34 14.64
C LEU A 184 26.83 -9.55 15.90
N GLN A 185 27.29 -9.98 17.07
CA GLN A 185 27.14 -9.22 18.31
C GLN A 185 27.77 -7.83 18.15
N SER A 186 29.03 -7.79 17.70
CA SER A 186 29.73 -6.52 17.50
C SER A 186 29.03 -5.62 16.48
N LEU A 187 28.53 -6.20 15.38
CA LEU A 187 27.72 -5.49 14.38
C LEU A 187 26.41 -4.98 14.98
N ALA A 188 25.71 -5.78 15.79
CA ALA A 188 24.47 -5.36 16.43
C ALA A 188 24.67 -4.15 17.34
N PHE A 189 25.78 -4.11 18.11
CA PHE A 189 26.16 -2.93 18.91
C PHE A 189 26.58 -1.74 18.03
N MET A 190 27.25 -1.99 16.89
CA MET A 190 27.58 -0.94 15.93
C MET A 190 26.31 -0.28 15.36
N VAL A 191 25.35 -1.09 14.91
CA VAL A 191 24.07 -0.61 14.37
C VAL A 191 23.26 0.13 15.44
N TRP A 192 23.26 -0.36 16.68
CA TRP A 192 22.64 0.38 17.79
C TRP A 192 23.28 1.76 17.97
N PHE A 193 24.61 1.82 18.01
CA PHE A 193 25.35 3.08 18.18
C PHE A 193 25.15 4.05 17.01
N MET A 194 25.10 3.53 15.79
CA MET A 194 24.69 4.26 14.58
C MET A 194 23.31 4.91 14.76
N GLY A 195 22.36 4.22 15.40
CA GLY A 195 21.00 4.73 15.61
C GLY A 195 20.86 5.75 16.73
N GLU A 196 21.62 5.62 17.81
CA GLU A 196 21.68 6.65 18.85
C GLU A 196 22.23 7.98 18.32
N HIS A 197 23.08 7.93 17.28
CA HIS A 197 23.71 9.12 16.69
C HIS A 197 23.21 9.46 15.28
N SER A 198 22.12 8.83 14.80
CA SER A 198 21.51 9.07 13.47
C SER A 198 22.52 9.03 12.31
N HIS A 199 23.48 8.10 12.39
CA HIS A 199 24.55 7.92 11.42
C HIS A 199 24.35 6.61 10.65
N ILE A 200 24.44 6.63 9.32
CA ILE A 200 24.39 5.41 8.49
C ILE A 200 25.73 5.26 7.76
N SER A 201 26.35 4.10 7.91
CA SER A 201 27.67 3.81 7.37
C SER A 201 27.63 3.55 5.87
N MET A 202 28.75 3.77 5.17
CA MET A 202 28.88 3.39 3.77
C MET A 202 28.85 1.87 3.58
N ASP A 203 29.27 1.09 4.60
CA ASP A 203 29.28 -0.37 4.57
C ASP A 203 27.94 -0.99 5.02
N PHE A 204 26.89 -0.18 5.16
CA PHE A 204 25.60 -0.61 5.71
C PHE A 204 24.93 -1.74 4.90
N ASP A 205 25.06 -1.71 3.58
CA ASP A 205 24.55 -2.76 2.68
C ASP A 205 25.21 -4.12 2.98
N THR A 206 26.52 -4.10 3.30
CA THR A 206 27.27 -5.30 3.70
C THR A 206 26.80 -5.80 5.07
N ILE A 207 26.51 -4.89 6.02
CA ILE A 207 25.94 -5.27 7.32
C ILE A 207 24.59 -5.98 7.12
N ILE A 208 23.74 -5.47 6.23
CA ILE A 208 22.43 -6.06 5.93
C ILE A 208 22.58 -7.45 5.33
N SER A 209 23.38 -7.62 4.28
CA SER A 209 23.61 -8.93 3.64
C SER A 209 24.09 -9.97 4.66
N VAL A 210 25.12 -9.65 5.44
CA VAL A 210 25.66 -10.52 6.49
C VAL A 210 24.63 -10.87 7.57
N THR A 211 23.76 -9.93 7.90
CA THR A 211 22.69 -10.13 8.87
C THR A 211 21.63 -11.09 8.33
N LEU A 212 21.24 -10.94 7.06
CA LEU A 212 20.27 -11.80 6.39
C LEU A 212 20.81 -13.23 6.18
N ASP A 213 22.07 -13.38 5.78
CA ASP A 213 22.75 -14.68 5.65
C ASP A 213 22.64 -15.51 6.94
N ASN A 214 22.73 -14.84 8.09
CA ASN A 214 22.68 -15.47 9.41
C ASN A 214 21.28 -15.45 10.04
N TYR A 215 20.25 -15.02 9.33
CA TYR A 215 18.87 -15.00 9.84
C TYR A 215 18.17 -16.35 9.72
N ALA A 216 18.44 -17.09 8.63
CA ALA A 216 17.66 -18.25 8.20
C ALA A 216 18.04 -19.61 8.81
N ASP A 217 19.05 -19.68 9.67
CA ASP A 217 19.62 -20.92 10.25
C ASP A 217 18.65 -21.75 11.15
N ILE A 218 17.35 -21.39 11.18
CA ILE A 218 16.29 -22.08 11.94
C ILE A 218 15.35 -22.89 11.03
N HIS A 219 15.33 -22.65 9.71
CA HIS A 219 14.29 -23.21 8.83
C HIS A 219 14.78 -24.04 7.64
N THR A 220 16.09 -24.22 7.43
CA THR A 220 16.66 -24.88 6.23
C THR A 220 17.49 -26.13 6.50
N LYS A 221 17.14 -26.96 7.50
CA LYS A 221 17.67 -28.35 7.58
C LYS A 221 16.56 -29.40 7.47
N PRO A 222 16.20 -29.86 6.25
CA PRO A 222 15.56 -31.15 6.08
C PRO A 222 16.64 -32.23 6.02
N GLY A 223 16.65 -33.13 7.01
CA GLY A 223 17.23 -34.48 6.87
C GLY A 223 18.54 -34.75 7.62
N SER A 224 18.43 -35.33 8.83
CA SER A 224 18.94 -36.69 9.11
C SER A 224 18.76 -37.06 10.60
N ALA A 225 17.61 -37.66 10.93
CA ALA A 225 17.49 -38.72 11.93
C ALA A 225 16.04 -39.22 11.91
N THR A 226 15.90 -40.52 11.81
CA THR A 226 14.68 -41.31 11.65
C THR A 226 13.67 -41.11 12.79
N GLU A 227 12.40 -41.06 12.38
CA GLU A 227 11.19 -41.55 13.05
C GLU A 227 11.00 -41.22 14.54
N ASP A 228 10.12 -40.25 14.83
CA ASP A 228 8.86 -40.59 15.50
C ASP A 228 7.79 -39.52 15.26
N ARG A 229 6.62 -39.99 14.82
CA ARG A 229 5.42 -39.19 14.59
C ARG A 229 4.78 -38.82 15.94
N GLN A 230 4.80 -37.54 16.28
CA GLN A 230 3.63 -36.78 16.80
C GLN A 230 4.05 -35.34 17.13
N TYR A 231 3.07 -34.44 17.18
CA TYR A 231 3.17 -33.00 17.44
C TYR A 231 3.36 -32.09 16.21
N SER A 232 2.40 -32.14 15.30
CA SER A 232 1.91 -30.92 14.64
C SER A 232 0.98 -30.19 15.62
N VAL A 233 1.41 -29.08 16.23
CA VAL A 233 0.61 -27.93 16.76
C VAL A 233 1.61 -27.05 17.52
N SER A 234 2.25 -26.09 16.87
CA SER A 234 2.99 -25.01 17.57
C SER A 234 3.34 -23.81 16.68
N GLN A 235 2.62 -23.61 15.57
CA GLN A 235 2.87 -22.48 14.65
C GLN A 235 1.93 -21.29 14.91
N ASP A 236 0.75 -21.53 15.47
CA ASP A 236 -0.26 -20.47 15.72
C ASP A 236 -0.21 -19.86 17.13
N GLN A 237 0.60 -20.40 18.04
CA GLN A 237 0.54 -20.01 19.47
C GLN A 237 1.49 -18.86 19.85
N TRP A 238 2.52 -18.57 19.06
CA TRP A 238 3.49 -17.51 19.41
C TRP A 238 3.07 -16.12 18.94
N VAL A 239 2.24 -16.01 17.90
CA VAL A 239 1.72 -14.73 17.40
C VAL A 239 0.53 -14.23 18.26
N GLN A 240 -0.14 -15.11 19.00
CA GLN A 240 -1.24 -14.73 19.92
C GLN A 240 -0.83 -14.48 21.37
N GLY A 241 0.40 -14.81 21.77
CA GLY A 241 0.89 -14.65 23.16
C GLY A 241 1.08 -13.20 23.61
N VAL A 242 0.99 -12.22 22.70
CA VAL A 242 1.39 -10.81 22.93
C VAL A 242 0.35 -9.99 23.71
N LEU A 243 -0.80 -10.56 24.10
CA LEU A 243 -1.89 -9.78 24.71
C LEU A 243 -2.21 -10.02 26.19
N LYS A 244 -1.58 -10.95 26.93
CA LYS A 244 -1.84 -11.10 28.38
C LYS A 244 -0.67 -11.72 29.14
N ALA A 245 -0.11 -10.98 30.10
CA ALA A 245 -0.01 -11.41 31.50
C ALA A 245 0.84 -10.44 32.34
N GLU A 246 0.23 -9.90 33.40
CA GLU A 246 0.89 -9.25 34.53
C GLU A 246 1.22 -10.27 35.64
N VAL A 247 2.35 -10.02 36.31
CA VAL A 247 2.75 -10.34 37.70
C VAL A 247 2.73 -11.82 38.15
N HIS A 248 3.91 -12.35 38.45
CA HIS A 248 4.21 -12.89 39.80
C HIS A 248 5.72 -13.09 40.05
N ASP A 249 6.15 -12.64 41.23
CA ASP A 249 7.46 -12.82 41.86
C ASP A 249 7.78 -14.29 42.20
N SER A 250 9.06 -14.69 42.07
CA SER A 250 9.80 -15.50 43.07
C SER A 250 11.23 -15.81 42.62
N SER A 251 12.07 -16.20 43.58
CA SER A 251 13.45 -15.79 43.77
C SER A 251 14.48 -16.95 43.82
N PHE A 252 15.77 -16.58 43.64
CA PHE A 252 17.03 -17.27 44.06
C PHE A 252 17.68 -18.34 43.12
N PRO A 253 19.00 -18.66 43.24
CA PRO A 253 20.05 -18.08 42.40
C PRO A 253 20.98 -19.13 41.73
N VAL A 254 21.92 -18.72 40.86
CA VAL A 254 23.36 -19.17 40.80
C VAL A 254 24.03 -18.78 39.47
N ILE A 255 25.06 -17.94 39.62
CA ILE A 255 26.35 -17.83 38.92
C ILE A 255 26.47 -18.49 37.54
N SER A 256 26.32 -17.68 36.48
CA SER A 256 27.08 -17.85 35.23
C SER A 256 27.28 -16.50 34.54
N GLN A 257 28.37 -16.44 33.78
CA GLN A 257 29.04 -15.26 33.23
C GLN A 257 28.10 -14.17 32.70
N LYS A 258 28.19 -12.97 33.28
CA LYS A 258 27.55 -11.75 32.80
C LYS A 258 28.10 -11.38 31.41
N VAL A 259 27.31 -11.63 30.38
CA VAL A 259 27.31 -10.79 29.17
C VAL A 259 27.07 -9.33 29.63
N PRO A 260 27.79 -8.31 29.10
CA PRO A 260 27.47 -6.93 29.41
C PRO A 260 26.02 -6.66 29.02
N SER A 261 25.19 -6.34 30.01
CA SER A 261 23.78 -6.02 29.79
C SER A 261 23.67 -4.80 28.87
N LEU A 262 23.12 -5.01 27.67
CA LEU A 262 22.74 -3.98 26.71
C LEU A 262 21.96 -2.86 27.44
N PRO A 263 22.34 -1.57 27.30
CA PRO A 263 21.57 -0.49 27.89
C PRO A 263 20.16 -0.47 27.26
N ASN A 264 19.12 -0.60 28.08
CA ASN A 264 17.70 -0.43 27.72
C ASN A 264 17.06 -1.46 26.77
N LEU A 265 17.23 -2.76 27.05
CA LEU A 265 16.38 -3.82 26.50
C LEU A 265 15.74 -4.67 27.61
N LYS A 266 14.96 -4.04 28.51
CA LYS A 266 13.93 -4.78 29.26
C LYS A 266 12.71 -4.86 28.34
N ASN A 267 12.52 -5.98 27.62
CA ASN A 267 11.23 -6.39 27.01
C ASN A 267 11.29 -7.89 26.65
N ALA A 268 10.15 -8.56 26.75
CA ALA A 268 9.96 -9.99 26.98
C ALA A 268 10.15 -10.95 25.78
N ASP A 269 10.59 -10.47 24.61
CA ASP A 269 10.51 -11.25 23.35
C ASP A 269 11.77 -12.04 22.96
N LEU A 270 12.77 -12.14 23.84
CA LEU A 270 13.99 -12.90 23.58
C LEU A 270 14.12 -14.01 24.61
N ASP A 271 13.95 -15.26 24.16
CA ASP A 271 14.00 -16.45 24.99
C ASP A 271 15.33 -16.51 25.77
N PRO A 272 15.30 -16.45 27.12
CA PRO A 272 16.50 -16.45 27.95
C PRO A 272 17.24 -17.80 27.97
N THR A 273 16.72 -18.83 27.30
CA THR A 273 17.33 -20.18 27.24
C THR A 273 18.37 -20.35 26.12
N ILE A 274 18.46 -19.42 25.16
CA ILE A 274 19.38 -19.53 24.02
C ILE A 274 20.82 -19.18 24.44
N ASP A 275 21.79 -20.06 24.17
CA ASP A 275 23.23 -19.76 24.31
C ASP A 275 23.63 -18.70 23.25
N ALA A 276 23.48 -17.42 23.62
CA ALA A 276 23.78 -16.29 22.77
C ALA A 276 25.22 -16.29 22.24
N ASN A 277 26.16 -16.98 22.91
CA ASN A 277 27.56 -17.05 22.46
C ASN A 277 27.77 -18.02 21.29
N LYS A 278 26.76 -18.82 20.93
CA LYS A 278 26.81 -19.81 19.84
C LYS A 278 25.62 -19.73 18.87
N SER A 279 24.80 -18.69 18.99
CA SER A 279 23.64 -18.49 18.14
C SER A 279 23.82 -17.26 17.23
N PRO A 280 24.29 -17.46 15.98
CA PRO A 280 24.32 -16.39 14.98
C PRO A 280 22.91 -15.85 14.70
N SER A 281 21.89 -16.73 14.62
CA SER A 281 20.49 -16.37 14.39
C SER A 281 19.89 -15.46 15.47
N TYR A 282 20.34 -15.61 16.72
CA TYR A 282 19.96 -14.69 17.79
C TYR A 282 20.50 -13.28 17.53
N TRP A 283 21.80 -13.16 17.24
CA TRP A 283 22.42 -11.85 17.02
C TRP A 283 22.01 -11.20 15.71
N SER A 284 21.67 -11.96 14.66
CA SER A 284 21.09 -11.41 13.44
C SER A 284 19.71 -10.79 13.70
N ARG A 285 18.85 -11.43 14.51
CA ARG A 285 17.59 -10.82 14.97
C ARG A 285 17.81 -9.55 15.79
N VAL A 286 18.77 -9.55 16.71
CA VAL A 286 19.11 -8.33 17.48
C VAL A 286 19.62 -7.22 16.55
N CYS A 287 20.43 -7.58 15.54
CA CYS A 287 20.90 -6.65 14.53
C CYS A 287 19.72 -6.06 13.74
N LEU A 288 18.81 -6.89 13.21
CA LEU A 288 17.59 -6.43 12.51
C LEU A 288 16.70 -5.54 13.40
N ARG A 289 16.58 -5.87 14.68
CA ARG A 289 15.85 -5.03 15.63
C ARG A 289 16.49 -3.64 15.79
N ASN A 290 17.81 -3.59 15.85
CA ASN A 290 18.55 -2.33 15.91
C ASN A 290 18.47 -1.57 14.57
N ILE A 291 18.44 -2.29 13.43
CA ILE A 291 18.17 -1.73 12.11
C ILE A 291 16.77 -1.10 12.07
N ALA A 292 15.74 -1.77 12.57
CA ALA A 292 14.39 -1.21 12.64
C ALA A 292 14.35 0.09 13.50
N ARG A 293 15.14 0.14 14.58
CA ARG A 293 15.27 1.33 15.42
C ARG A 293 16.01 2.49 14.75
N LEU A 294 16.75 2.28 13.65
CA LEU A 294 17.27 3.36 12.81
C LEU A 294 16.15 4.08 12.04
N ALA A 295 15.06 3.37 11.75
CA ALA A 295 13.93 3.83 10.96
C ALA A 295 12.88 4.58 11.81
N LYS A 296 13.33 5.45 12.73
CA LYS A 296 12.45 6.32 13.55
C LYS A 296 11.86 7.49 12.77
N GLU A 297 12.56 8.01 11.77
CA GLU A 297 12.15 9.16 10.97
C GLU A 297 11.86 8.74 9.52
N ALA A 298 10.88 9.37 8.87
CA ALA A 298 10.49 9.00 7.50
C ALA A 298 11.65 9.04 6.48
N THR A 299 12.61 9.95 6.66
CA THR A 299 13.81 10.09 5.81
C THR A 299 14.83 8.97 6.01
N THR A 300 14.92 8.40 7.22
CA THR A 300 15.82 7.28 7.53
C THR A 300 15.20 5.94 7.19
N VAL A 301 13.87 5.80 7.30
CA VAL A 301 13.14 4.57 6.94
C VAL A 301 13.50 4.12 5.52
N ARG A 302 13.45 5.02 4.53
CA ARG A 302 13.82 4.66 3.15
C ARG A 302 15.28 4.21 3.00
N ARG A 303 16.21 4.90 3.66
CA ARG A 303 17.64 4.56 3.63
C ARG A 303 17.94 3.20 4.27
N VAL A 304 17.11 2.78 5.22
CA VAL A 304 17.21 1.49 5.89
C VAL A 304 16.58 0.35 5.07
N LEU A 305 15.42 0.61 4.46
CA LEU A 305 14.67 -0.40 3.72
C LEU A 305 15.21 -0.67 2.32
N GLU A 306 15.74 0.34 1.63
CA GLU A 306 16.22 0.18 0.25
C GLU A 306 17.31 -0.90 0.12
N PRO A 307 18.34 -0.97 0.98
CA PRO A 307 19.35 -2.03 0.87
C PRO A 307 18.82 -3.43 1.22
N LEU A 308 17.84 -3.52 2.14
CA LEU A 308 17.12 -4.78 2.40
C LEU A 308 16.43 -5.27 1.13
N PHE A 309 15.72 -4.37 0.44
CA PHE A 309 15.02 -4.71 -0.80
C PHE A 309 15.99 -5.09 -1.91
N GLN A 310 17.12 -4.39 -2.06
CA GLN A 310 18.14 -4.73 -3.05
C GLN A 310 18.76 -6.11 -2.79
N SER A 311 18.98 -6.48 -1.54
CA SER A 311 19.42 -7.85 -1.19
C SER A 311 18.34 -8.88 -1.54
N PHE A 312 17.07 -8.60 -1.26
CA PHE A 312 15.97 -9.50 -1.63
C PHE A 312 15.81 -9.65 -3.15
N ASP A 313 15.99 -8.56 -3.90
CA ASP A 313 15.96 -8.56 -5.37
C ASP A 313 17.11 -9.39 -5.96
N ALA A 314 18.32 -9.28 -5.40
CA ALA A 314 19.51 -9.95 -5.91
C ALA A 314 19.48 -11.47 -5.70
N GLU A 315 18.95 -11.92 -4.56
CA GLU A 315 18.95 -13.32 -4.14
C GLU A 315 17.58 -14.01 -4.35
N ASN A 316 16.61 -13.32 -4.96
CA ASN A 316 15.26 -13.81 -5.25
C ASN A 316 14.46 -14.28 -4.00
N HIS A 317 14.68 -13.61 -2.87
CA HIS A 317 14.04 -13.87 -1.58
C HIS A 317 12.56 -13.43 -1.50
N TRP A 318 12.02 -12.88 -2.58
CA TRP A 318 10.61 -12.52 -2.70
C TRP A 318 9.73 -13.71 -3.09
N SER A 319 10.34 -14.74 -3.69
CA SER A 319 9.60 -15.90 -4.19
C SER A 319 8.91 -16.66 -3.04
N PRO A 320 7.72 -17.25 -3.29
CA PRO A 320 7.04 -18.06 -2.28
C PRO A 320 7.87 -19.28 -1.83
N ASP A 321 8.79 -19.74 -2.67
CA ASP A 321 9.70 -20.86 -2.39
C ASP A 321 10.79 -20.48 -1.38
N GLN A 322 11.15 -19.20 -1.28
CA GLN A 322 12.13 -18.68 -0.33
C GLN A 322 11.55 -17.45 0.39
N PRO A 323 10.65 -17.65 1.37
CA PRO A 323 9.88 -16.57 1.98
C PRO A 323 10.69 -15.69 2.96
N LEU A 324 12.01 -15.56 2.80
CA LEU A 324 12.86 -14.79 3.70
C LEU A 324 12.43 -13.32 3.76
N ALA A 325 12.12 -12.70 2.61
CA ALA A 325 11.65 -11.32 2.57
C ALA A 325 10.37 -11.15 3.39
N TYR A 326 9.40 -12.07 3.26
CA TYR A 326 8.17 -12.04 4.05
C TYR A 326 8.45 -12.09 5.56
N HIS A 327 9.24 -13.06 6.04
CA HIS A 327 9.52 -13.21 7.48
C HIS A 327 10.24 -12.00 8.07
N VAL A 328 11.25 -11.48 7.37
CA VAL A 328 12.02 -10.31 7.82
C VAL A 328 11.15 -9.07 7.81
N LEU A 329 10.38 -8.83 6.75
CA LEU A 329 9.53 -7.64 6.64
C LEU A 329 8.35 -7.67 7.60
N MET A 330 7.78 -8.85 7.88
CA MET A 330 6.77 -9.02 8.94
C MET A 330 7.36 -8.69 10.32
N TYR A 331 8.57 -9.16 10.61
CA TYR A 331 9.25 -8.83 11.87
C TYR A 331 9.58 -7.33 11.97
N LEU A 332 10.01 -6.70 10.87
CA LEU A 332 10.22 -5.26 10.82
C LEU A 332 8.91 -4.49 11.00
N GLN A 333 7.82 -4.94 10.38
CA GLN A 333 6.49 -4.35 10.53
C GLN A 333 6.04 -4.35 12.00
N SER A 334 6.18 -5.49 12.71
CA SER A 334 5.80 -5.57 14.12
C SER A 334 6.61 -4.62 15.00
N LEU A 335 7.92 -4.48 14.72
CA LEU A 335 8.78 -3.55 15.44
C LEU A 335 8.45 -2.08 15.14
N LEU A 336 8.10 -1.76 13.88
CA LEU A 336 7.74 -0.40 13.48
C LEU A 336 6.38 0.02 14.08
N GLU A 337 5.45 -0.90 14.24
CA GLU A 337 4.15 -0.64 14.90
C GLU A 337 4.27 -0.26 16.37
N GLU A 338 5.30 -0.74 17.08
CA GLU A 338 5.61 -0.30 18.44
C GLU A 338 6.12 1.16 18.48
N SER A 339 6.72 1.63 17.38
CA SER A 339 7.39 2.92 17.28
C SER A 339 6.51 4.07 16.76
N GLY A 340 5.29 3.79 16.27
CA GLY A 340 4.31 4.79 15.81
C GLY A 340 3.89 4.63 14.35
N ASP A 341 3.62 5.75 13.67
CA ASP A 341 3.03 5.82 12.31
C ASP A 341 3.93 5.29 11.17
N ASN A 342 5.17 4.87 11.47
CA ASN A 342 6.13 4.38 10.48
C ASN A 342 5.76 3.01 9.88
N SER A 343 4.87 2.27 10.53
CA SER A 343 4.37 0.99 10.03
C SER A 343 3.65 1.11 8.68
N HIS A 344 2.91 2.21 8.46
CA HIS A 344 2.27 2.48 7.18
C HIS A 344 3.26 2.96 6.10
N LEU A 345 4.40 3.54 6.50
CA LEU A 345 5.46 3.94 5.57
C LEU A 345 6.14 2.72 4.94
N LEU A 346 6.31 1.62 5.67
CA LEU A 346 6.86 0.37 5.12
C LEU A 346 6.02 -0.11 3.92
N LEU A 347 4.70 -0.18 4.08
CA LEU A 347 3.77 -0.58 3.01
C LEU A 347 3.87 0.35 1.79
N HIS A 348 3.97 1.67 2.01
CA HIS A 348 4.10 2.61 0.89
C HIS A 348 5.45 2.47 0.18
N ILE A 349 6.54 2.28 0.92
CA ILE A 349 7.88 2.12 0.36
C ILE A 349 7.98 0.79 -0.41
N LEU A 350 7.34 -0.28 0.05
CA LEU A 350 7.21 -1.55 -0.69
C LEU A 350 6.50 -1.35 -2.04
N VAL A 351 5.40 -0.60 -2.07
CA VAL A 351 4.71 -0.28 -3.33
C VAL A 351 5.60 0.57 -4.23
N LYS A 352 6.33 1.55 -3.68
CA LYS A 352 7.29 2.37 -4.45
C LYS A 352 8.45 1.54 -5.03
N HIS A 353 8.84 0.45 -4.38
CA HIS A 353 9.89 -0.45 -4.86
C HIS A 353 9.53 -1.13 -6.19
N LEU A 354 8.24 -1.21 -6.54
CA LEU A 354 7.79 -1.71 -7.84
C LEU A 354 8.26 -0.88 -9.04
N ASP A 355 8.63 0.39 -8.80
CA ASP A 355 9.23 1.30 -9.80
C ASP A 355 10.77 1.21 -9.85
N HIS A 356 11.41 0.35 -9.04
CA HIS A 356 12.86 0.18 -9.03
C HIS A 356 13.37 -0.47 -10.32
N LYS A 357 14.58 -0.06 -10.78
CA LYS A 357 15.14 -0.45 -12.10
C LYS A 357 15.29 -1.97 -12.27
N ASN A 358 15.55 -2.69 -11.18
CA ASN A 358 15.71 -4.15 -11.19
C ASN A 358 14.35 -4.88 -11.21
N VAL A 359 13.31 -4.24 -10.69
CA VAL A 359 11.97 -4.83 -10.49
C VAL A 359 11.04 -4.55 -11.67
N VAL A 360 11.03 -3.33 -12.20
CA VAL A 360 10.11 -2.87 -13.27
C VAL A 360 10.13 -3.77 -14.51
N LYS A 361 11.28 -4.37 -14.81
CA LYS A 361 11.47 -5.23 -15.99
C LYS A 361 10.99 -6.67 -15.79
N GLN A 362 10.60 -7.05 -14.58
CA GLN A 362 10.27 -8.42 -14.21
C GLN A 362 8.85 -8.51 -13.62
N PRO A 363 7.82 -8.76 -14.45
CA PRO A 363 6.43 -8.82 -13.99
C PRO A 363 6.14 -9.90 -12.94
N ARG A 364 6.95 -10.98 -12.92
CA ARG A 364 6.83 -12.04 -11.90
C ARG A 364 7.32 -11.55 -10.53
N LEU A 365 8.50 -10.94 -10.49
CA LEU A 365 9.06 -10.33 -9.28
C LEU A 365 8.14 -9.24 -8.73
N GLN A 366 7.54 -8.43 -9.61
CA GLN A 366 6.50 -7.47 -9.21
C GLN A 366 5.30 -8.16 -8.53
N ALA A 367 4.82 -9.29 -9.07
CA ALA A 367 3.70 -10.02 -8.48
C ALA A 367 4.07 -10.59 -7.09
N ASP A 368 5.29 -11.12 -6.93
CA ASP A 368 5.80 -11.62 -5.66
C ASP A 368 5.91 -10.52 -4.59
N ILE A 369 6.49 -9.37 -4.93
CA ILE A 369 6.57 -8.20 -4.04
C ILE A 369 5.17 -7.72 -3.63
N VAL A 370 4.23 -7.65 -4.58
CA VAL A 370 2.84 -7.25 -4.30
C VAL A 370 2.14 -8.28 -3.39
N ASN A 371 2.38 -9.57 -3.59
CA ASN A 371 1.84 -10.63 -2.73
C ASN A 371 2.38 -10.52 -1.30
N VAL A 372 3.70 -10.34 -1.13
CA VAL A 372 4.33 -10.12 0.18
C VAL A 372 3.76 -8.86 0.84
N THR A 373 3.64 -7.76 0.10
CA THR A 373 3.03 -6.51 0.58
C THR A 373 1.59 -6.72 1.05
N THR A 374 0.81 -7.53 0.33
CA THR A 374 -0.56 -7.89 0.67
C THR A 374 -0.62 -8.68 1.98
N GLN A 375 0.30 -9.64 2.18
CA GLN A 375 0.37 -10.42 3.41
C GLN A 375 0.81 -9.56 4.61
N ILE A 376 1.75 -8.63 4.43
CA ILE A 376 2.17 -7.70 5.50
C ILE A 376 1.01 -6.76 5.87
N ALA A 377 0.28 -6.26 4.87
CA ALA A 377 -0.87 -5.41 5.10
C ALA A 377 -1.98 -6.09 5.93
N GLN A 378 -2.15 -7.42 5.84
CA GLN A 378 -3.13 -8.15 6.64
C GLN A 378 -2.87 -8.03 8.15
N GLY A 379 -1.60 -7.99 8.57
CA GLY A 379 -1.19 -7.81 9.96
C GLY A 379 -1.29 -6.36 10.46
N ALA A 380 -1.30 -5.39 9.55
CA ALA A 380 -1.29 -3.97 9.91
C ALA A 380 -2.59 -3.51 10.61
N LYS A 381 -2.47 -2.52 11.50
CA LYS A 381 -3.62 -1.88 12.16
C LYS A 381 -4.52 -1.16 11.15
N GLN A 382 -5.82 -1.18 11.39
CA GLN A 382 -6.79 -0.43 10.57
C GLN A 382 -6.77 1.04 10.99
N GLN A 383 -6.28 1.92 10.12
CA GLN A 383 -6.18 3.36 10.34
C GLN A 383 -6.03 4.08 9.00
N ALA A 384 -6.82 5.13 8.78
CA ALA A 384 -6.67 5.99 7.62
C ALA A 384 -5.34 6.76 7.70
N SER A 385 -4.42 6.50 6.78
CA SER A 385 -3.11 7.16 6.72
C SER A 385 -2.78 7.67 5.32
N VAL A 386 -2.02 8.77 5.27
CA VAL A 386 -1.54 9.36 4.01
C VAL A 386 -0.62 8.39 3.26
N ALA A 387 0.13 7.56 3.98
CA ALA A 387 1.01 6.55 3.40
C ALA A 387 0.21 5.42 2.72
N ILE A 388 -0.81 4.84 3.37
CA ILE A 388 -1.63 3.78 2.76
C ILE A 388 -2.41 4.33 1.55
N THR A 389 -3.02 5.51 1.67
CA THR A 389 -3.74 6.13 0.54
C THR A 389 -2.79 6.51 -0.61
N GLY A 390 -1.56 6.94 -0.29
CA GLY A 390 -0.48 7.14 -1.26
C GLY A 390 -0.08 5.83 -1.97
N ALA A 391 0.04 4.74 -1.22
CA ALA A 391 0.33 3.41 -1.76
C ALA A 391 -0.77 2.92 -2.71
N ILE A 392 -2.05 3.10 -2.34
CA ILE A 392 -3.18 2.79 -3.23
C ILE A 392 -3.08 3.60 -4.53
N SER A 393 -2.81 4.90 -4.46
CA SER A 393 -2.65 5.74 -5.65
C SER A 393 -1.53 5.24 -6.58
N ASP A 394 -0.41 4.80 -6.02
CA ASP A 394 0.68 4.22 -6.81
C ASP A 394 0.31 2.84 -7.39
N LEU A 395 -0.42 2.00 -6.64
CA LEU A 395 -0.95 0.73 -7.14
C LEU A 395 -1.92 0.92 -8.30
N ILE A 396 -2.77 1.96 -8.29
CA ILE A 396 -3.66 2.29 -9.43
C ILE A 396 -2.82 2.61 -10.69
N LYS A 397 -1.68 3.31 -10.53
CA LYS A 397 -0.76 3.58 -11.65
C LYS A 397 -0.14 2.28 -12.19
N HIS A 398 0.24 1.35 -11.31
CA HIS A 398 0.75 0.03 -11.72
C HIS A 398 -0.33 -0.80 -12.40
N LEU A 399 -1.57 -0.75 -11.90
CA LEU A 399 -2.73 -1.40 -12.52
C LEU A 399 -2.96 -0.87 -13.93
N ARG A 400 -2.93 0.45 -14.13
CA ARG A 400 -3.00 1.08 -15.45
C ARG A 400 -1.88 0.60 -16.37
N LYS A 401 -0.62 0.61 -15.92
CA LYS A 401 0.53 0.13 -16.71
C LYS A 401 0.33 -1.34 -17.12
N CYS A 402 -0.17 -2.18 -16.22
CA CYS A 402 -0.45 -3.59 -16.49
C CYS A 402 -1.53 -3.76 -17.59
N LEU A 403 -2.61 -2.99 -17.51
CA LEU A 403 -3.68 -2.98 -18.52
C LEU A 403 -3.20 -2.42 -19.87
N GLN A 404 -2.31 -1.42 -19.86
CA GLN A 404 -1.72 -0.87 -21.07
C GLN A 404 -0.84 -1.90 -21.78
N ASN A 405 0.03 -2.61 -21.05
CA ASN A 405 0.85 -3.67 -21.63
C ASN A 405 -0.03 -4.77 -22.25
N GLN A 406 -1.16 -5.10 -21.62
CA GLN A 406 -2.11 -6.05 -22.18
C GLN A 406 -2.71 -5.58 -23.51
N ALA A 407 -3.12 -4.31 -23.59
CA ALA A 407 -3.66 -3.70 -24.80
C ALA A 407 -2.63 -3.61 -25.94
N GLU A 408 -1.35 -3.41 -25.62
CA GLU A 408 -0.26 -3.36 -26.60
C GLU A 408 0.17 -4.75 -27.08
N VAL A 409 0.04 -5.81 -26.28
CA VAL A 409 0.29 -7.22 -26.67
C VAL A 409 -0.75 -7.74 -27.66
N SER A 410 -1.97 -7.21 -27.64
CA SER A 410 -2.97 -7.47 -28.69
C SER A 410 -2.60 -6.89 -30.07
N SER A 411 -1.52 -6.13 -30.19
CA SER A 411 -0.96 -5.68 -31.47
C SER A 411 0.17 -6.61 -31.96
N PRO A 412 0.25 -6.93 -33.27
CA PRO A 412 1.24 -7.87 -33.78
C PRO A 412 2.63 -7.22 -33.79
N GLY A 413 3.40 -7.36 -32.70
CA GLY A 413 4.80 -6.91 -32.67
C GLY A 413 5.52 -6.83 -31.32
N SER A 414 4.85 -6.94 -30.16
CA SER A 414 5.50 -6.79 -28.86
C SER A 414 5.86 -8.14 -28.22
N THR A 415 7.08 -8.21 -27.64
CA THR A 415 7.64 -9.44 -27.03
C THR A 415 7.44 -9.46 -25.50
N ASP A 416 6.77 -8.45 -24.94
CA ASP A 416 6.57 -8.31 -23.51
C ASP A 416 5.42 -9.22 -23.06
N LYS A 417 5.78 -10.28 -22.32
CA LYS A 417 4.82 -11.24 -21.77
C LYS A 417 3.92 -10.54 -20.74
N TRP A 418 2.68 -10.25 -21.13
CA TRP A 418 1.58 -9.97 -20.21
C TRP A 418 1.56 -11.03 -19.09
N ASN A 419 1.41 -10.59 -17.83
CA ASN A 419 1.36 -11.47 -16.67
C ASN A 419 0.01 -11.33 -15.94
N PRO A 420 -0.93 -12.27 -16.08
CA PRO A 420 -2.21 -12.23 -15.36
C PRO A 420 -2.04 -12.31 -13.84
N ASP A 421 -0.96 -12.94 -13.35
CA ASP A 421 -0.70 -13.09 -11.93
C ASP A 421 -0.46 -11.72 -11.27
N LEU A 422 0.23 -10.82 -11.98
CA LEU A 422 0.48 -9.45 -11.52
C LEU A 422 -0.82 -8.65 -11.39
N LEU A 423 -1.72 -8.76 -12.36
CA LEU A 423 -3.02 -8.10 -12.30
C LEU A 423 -3.79 -8.56 -11.04
N SER A 424 -3.92 -9.87 -10.85
CA SER A 424 -4.62 -10.43 -9.67
C SER A 424 -3.96 -10.03 -8.34
N ALA A 425 -2.62 -9.91 -8.32
CA ALA A 425 -1.88 -9.49 -7.14
C ALA A 425 -2.17 -8.02 -6.81
N LEU A 426 -2.15 -7.15 -7.81
CA LEU A 426 -2.48 -5.73 -7.65
C LEU A 426 -3.91 -5.53 -7.14
N GLU A 427 -4.88 -6.26 -7.70
CA GLU A 427 -6.29 -6.20 -7.26
C GLU A 427 -6.45 -6.61 -5.79
N ARG A 428 -5.85 -7.74 -5.40
CA ARG A 428 -5.86 -8.21 -4.01
C ARG A 428 -5.19 -7.21 -3.08
N CYS A 429 -4.07 -6.62 -3.50
CA CYS A 429 -3.35 -5.65 -2.68
C CYS A 429 -4.14 -4.35 -2.47
N ILE A 430 -4.74 -3.80 -3.53
CA ILE A 430 -5.62 -2.62 -3.45
C ILE A 430 -6.76 -2.91 -2.48
N SER A 431 -7.48 -4.02 -2.65
CA SER A 431 -8.60 -4.40 -1.77
C SER A 431 -8.16 -4.52 -0.29
N GLN A 432 -7.03 -5.17 -0.01
CA GLN A 432 -6.51 -5.30 1.36
C GLN A 432 -6.13 -3.94 1.96
N LEU A 433 -5.41 -3.09 1.24
CA LEU A 433 -5.05 -1.76 1.72
C LEU A 433 -6.28 -0.88 1.91
N SER A 434 -7.28 -0.96 1.03
CA SER A 434 -8.53 -0.21 1.18
C SER A 434 -9.31 -0.62 2.43
N ASN A 435 -9.34 -1.92 2.77
CA ASN A 435 -9.91 -2.39 4.03
C ASN A 435 -9.16 -1.82 5.25
N LYS A 436 -7.83 -1.62 5.15
CA LYS A 436 -7.01 -1.04 6.23
C LYS A 436 -7.18 0.46 6.39
N VAL A 437 -7.50 1.20 5.32
CA VAL A 437 -7.94 2.61 5.43
C VAL A 437 -9.23 2.69 6.25
N GLY A 438 -10.17 1.76 6.03
CA GLY A 438 -11.44 1.69 6.74
C GLY A 438 -12.49 2.72 6.33
N ASP A 439 -12.13 3.67 5.47
CA ASP A 439 -13.01 4.68 4.90
C ASP A 439 -12.71 4.91 3.42
N VAL A 440 -13.76 4.87 2.59
CA VAL A 440 -13.67 5.06 1.13
C VAL A 440 -13.28 6.50 0.76
N GLY A 441 -13.64 7.49 1.57
CA GLY A 441 -13.48 8.92 1.22
C GLY A 441 -12.08 9.30 0.72
N PRO A 442 -11.01 9.09 1.51
CA PRO A 442 -9.64 9.39 1.10
C PRO A 442 -9.19 8.64 -0.17
N ILE A 443 -9.80 7.49 -0.48
CA ILE A 443 -9.48 6.72 -1.68
C ILE A 443 -10.14 7.35 -2.92
N LEU A 444 -11.38 7.87 -2.79
CA LEU A 444 -12.05 8.61 -3.85
C LEU A 444 -11.29 9.89 -4.23
N ASP A 445 -10.70 10.57 -3.25
CA ASP A 445 -9.84 11.74 -3.52
C ASP A 445 -8.60 11.34 -4.34
N LYS A 446 -7.99 10.18 -4.05
CA LYS A 446 -6.86 9.67 -4.86
C LYS A 446 -7.29 9.23 -6.26
N MET A 447 -8.49 8.68 -6.43
CA MET A 447 -9.05 8.40 -7.75
C MET A 447 -9.22 9.68 -8.56
N ALA A 448 -9.66 10.78 -7.94
CA ALA A 448 -9.77 12.08 -8.60
C ALA A 448 -8.39 12.57 -9.10
N VAL A 449 -7.34 12.45 -8.28
CA VAL A 449 -5.96 12.79 -8.68
C VAL A 449 -5.45 11.94 -9.85
N VAL A 450 -5.83 10.65 -9.91
CA VAL A 450 -5.45 9.78 -11.04
C VAL A 450 -6.17 10.17 -12.34
N LEU A 451 -7.39 10.68 -12.24
CA LEU A 451 -8.18 11.18 -13.37
C LEU A 451 -7.82 12.62 -13.78
N GLU A 452 -7.00 13.31 -13.00
CA GLU A 452 -6.55 14.66 -13.34
C GLU A 452 -5.71 14.64 -14.62
N ASN A 453 -6.11 15.45 -15.62
CA ASN A 453 -5.45 15.55 -16.93
C ASN A 453 -5.37 14.21 -17.70
N ILE A 454 -6.52 13.56 -17.93
CA ILE A 454 -6.59 12.37 -18.80
C ILE A 454 -5.89 12.65 -20.14
N PRO A 455 -4.89 11.84 -20.54
CA PRO A 455 -4.11 12.10 -21.74
C PRO A 455 -4.95 11.90 -23.01
N THR A 456 -4.60 12.61 -24.08
CA THR A 456 -5.26 12.48 -25.39
C THR A 456 -4.95 11.17 -26.12
N ASN A 457 -3.92 10.44 -25.67
CA ASN A 457 -3.62 9.11 -26.19
C ASN A 457 -4.73 8.14 -25.78
N THR A 458 -5.45 7.60 -26.76
CA THR A 458 -6.63 6.75 -26.58
C THR A 458 -6.35 5.51 -25.73
N VAL A 459 -5.21 4.83 -25.92
CA VAL A 459 -4.85 3.63 -25.15
C VAL A 459 -4.62 3.99 -23.68
N VAL A 460 -3.90 5.08 -23.43
CA VAL A 460 -3.60 5.52 -22.06
C VAL A 460 -4.85 6.07 -21.36
N ALA A 461 -5.73 6.77 -22.09
CA ALA A 461 -7.02 7.24 -21.56
C ALA A 461 -7.92 6.07 -21.13
N ARG A 462 -8.12 5.10 -22.02
CA ARG A 462 -8.95 3.89 -21.77
C ARG A 462 -8.45 3.06 -20.61
N THR A 463 -7.13 2.85 -20.54
CA THR A 463 -6.50 2.09 -19.45
C THR A 463 -6.53 2.84 -18.11
N THR A 464 -6.44 4.18 -18.12
CA THR A 464 -6.60 5.00 -16.92
C THR A 464 -8.02 4.86 -16.37
N ILE A 465 -9.03 5.03 -17.22
CA ILE A 465 -10.44 4.86 -16.84
C ILE A 465 -10.72 3.44 -16.35
N SER A 466 -10.20 2.42 -17.03
CA SER A 466 -10.36 1.02 -16.62
C SER A 466 -9.74 0.73 -15.25
N ALA A 467 -8.53 1.23 -14.98
CA ALA A 467 -7.88 1.06 -13.68
C ALA A 467 -8.68 1.72 -12.53
N VAL A 468 -9.20 2.93 -12.77
CA VAL A 468 -10.04 3.64 -11.78
C VAL A 468 -11.39 2.93 -11.58
N TYR A 469 -11.99 2.39 -12.65
CA TYR A 469 -13.21 1.59 -12.57
C TYR A 469 -13.01 0.31 -11.74
N LEU A 470 -11.95 -0.45 -12.01
CA LEU A 470 -11.62 -1.64 -11.22
C LEU A 470 -11.38 -1.29 -9.76
N THR A 471 -10.71 -0.16 -9.49
CA THR A 471 -10.50 0.32 -8.12
C THR A 471 -11.84 0.66 -7.44
N ALA A 472 -12.75 1.34 -8.14
CA ALA A 472 -14.10 1.61 -7.63
C ALA A 472 -14.86 0.32 -7.28
N LYS A 473 -14.71 -0.73 -8.10
CA LYS A 473 -15.27 -2.07 -7.82
C LYS A 473 -14.67 -2.67 -6.55
N MET A 474 -13.34 -2.63 -6.38
CA MET A 474 -12.65 -3.23 -5.24
C MET A 474 -12.97 -2.54 -3.90
N ILE A 475 -13.20 -1.23 -3.92
CA ILE A 475 -13.50 -0.45 -2.70
C ILE A 475 -14.98 -0.44 -2.35
N SER A 476 -15.85 -1.03 -3.18
CA SER A 476 -17.30 -1.05 -2.96
C SER A 476 -17.72 -1.71 -1.63
N SER A 477 -16.91 -2.62 -1.10
CA SER A 477 -17.14 -3.28 0.20
C SER A 477 -16.65 -2.47 1.40
N VAL A 478 -15.90 -1.39 1.19
CA VAL A 478 -15.31 -0.59 2.27
C VAL A 478 -16.35 0.42 2.79
N PRO A 479 -16.44 0.65 4.11
CA PRO A 479 -17.38 1.62 4.67
C PRO A 479 -17.15 3.04 4.12
N ASN A 480 -18.23 3.77 3.87
CA ASN A 480 -18.17 5.19 3.53
C ASN A 480 -18.53 6.03 4.75
N VAL A 481 -17.52 6.39 5.54
CA VAL A 481 -17.67 7.17 6.77
C VAL A 481 -17.60 8.67 6.44
N SER A 482 -16.62 9.10 5.65
CA SER A 482 -16.39 10.51 5.33
C SER A 482 -17.57 11.18 4.61
N TYR A 483 -18.19 10.46 3.68
CA TYR A 483 -19.29 10.96 2.86
C TYR A 483 -20.64 10.36 3.24
N HIS A 484 -20.79 9.86 4.47
CA HIS A 484 -22.05 9.32 4.92
C HIS A 484 -23.16 10.38 4.91
N LYS A 485 -24.21 10.17 4.09
CA LYS A 485 -25.33 11.10 3.84
C LYS A 485 -24.93 12.46 3.26
N LYS A 486 -23.71 12.59 2.72
CA LYS A 486 -23.21 13.81 2.07
C LYS A 486 -23.32 13.74 0.55
N ALA A 487 -23.13 14.89 -0.09
CA ALA A 487 -23.02 14.97 -1.54
C ALA A 487 -21.81 14.15 -2.04
N PHE A 488 -21.88 13.71 -3.30
CA PHE A 488 -20.79 13.03 -3.99
C PHE A 488 -19.51 13.90 -3.95
N PRO A 489 -18.31 13.33 -3.79
CA PRO A 489 -17.07 14.13 -3.68
C PRO A 489 -16.85 15.04 -4.90
N ASP A 490 -16.79 16.35 -4.68
CA ASP A 490 -16.75 17.34 -5.76
C ASP A 490 -15.50 17.22 -6.65
N ALA A 491 -14.34 16.88 -6.07
CA ALA A 491 -13.10 16.69 -6.83
C ALA A 491 -13.23 15.53 -7.84
N LEU A 492 -13.72 14.37 -7.39
CA LEU A 492 -13.96 13.22 -8.26
C LEU A 492 -15.06 13.52 -9.27
N PHE A 493 -16.14 14.18 -8.84
CA PHE A 493 -17.25 14.56 -9.70
C PHE A 493 -16.79 15.46 -10.86
N HIS A 494 -16.00 16.48 -10.57
CA HIS A 494 -15.47 17.40 -11.57
C HIS A 494 -14.60 16.66 -12.61
N GLN A 495 -13.68 15.80 -12.16
CA GLN A 495 -12.83 15.02 -13.07
C GLN A 495 -13.65 14.03 -13.92
N LEU A 496 -14.71 13.43 -13.35
CA LEU A 496 -15.61 12.56 -14.10
C LEU A 496 -16.41 13.33 -15.16
N LEU A 497 -16.88 14.55 -14.87
CA LEU A 497 -17.55 15.40 -15.86
C LEU A 497 -16.63 15.72 -17.05
N LEU A 498 -15.36 16.05 -16.77
CA LEU A 498 -14.37 16.27 -17.82
C LEU A 498 -14.11 15.00 -18.64
N ALA A 499 -14.01 13.85 -17.98
CA ALA A 499 -13.82 12.55 -18.63
C ALA A 499 -15.02 12.12 -19.51
N MET A 500 -16.24 12.47 -19.10
CA MET A 500 -17.46 12.28 -19.88
C MET A 500 -17.48 13.17 -21.15
N GLY A 501 -16.71 14.27 -21.18
CA GLY A 501 -16.53 15.11 -22.36
C GLY A 501 -15.37 14.70 -23.28
N HIS A 502 -14.67 13.60 -23.00
CA HIS A 502 -13.47 13.19 -23.73
C HIS A 502 -13.76 12.79 -25.20
N PRO A 503 -12.85 13.07 -26.17
CA PRO A 503 -13.08 12.73 -27.58
C PRO A 503 -13.24 11.22 -27.85
N ASP A 504 -12.57 10.37 -27.08
CA ASP A 504 -12.67 8.91 -27.17
C ASP A 504 -13.96 8.39 -26.52
N HIS A 505 -14.74 7.60 -27.27
CA HIS A 505 -16.05 7.11 -26.82
C HIS A 505 -15.98 6.11 -25.66
N GLU A 506 -15.00 5.19 -25.63
CA GLU A 506 -14.85 4.21 -24.54
C GLU A 506 -14.48 4.89 -23.22
N THR A 507 -13.62 5.91 -23.28
CA THR A 507 -13.26 6.75 -22.13
C THR A 507 -14.52 7.41 -21.52
N ARG A 508 -15.42 7.93 -22.35
CA ARG A 508 -16.71 8.50 -21.89
C ARG A 508 -17.61 7.45 -21.21
N VAL A 509 -17.77 6.28 -21.83
CA VAL A 509 -18.56 5.17 -21.26
C VAL A 509 -17.99 4.74 -19.91
N GLY A 510 -16.68 4.60 -19.81
CA GLY A 510 -16.04 4.21 -18.55
C GLY A 510 -16.16 5.29 -17.46
N ALA A 511 -16.17 6.58 -17.80
CA ALA A 511 -16.45 7.66 -16.84
C ALA A 511 -17.87 7.56 -16.24
N HIS A 512 -18.88 7.32 -17.09
CA HIS A 512 -20.25 7.03 -16.66
C HIS A 512 -20.32 5.78 -15.78
N SER A 513 -19.54 4.75 -16.11
CA SER A 513 -19.46 3.50 -15.36
C SER A 513 -18.83 3.69 -13.97
N ILE A 514 -17.77 4.50 -13.86
CA ILE A 514 -17.16 4.86 -12.57
C ILE A 514 -18.15 5.63 -11.71
N PHE A 515 -18.81 6.65 -12.28
CA PHE A 515 -19.82 7.44 -11.57
C PHE A 515 -20.92 6.54 -10.97
N SER A 516 -21.44 5.62 -11.79
CA SER A 516 -22.47 4.68 -11.35
C SER A 516 -21.95 3.68 -10.31
N MET A 517 -20.75 3.14 -10.49
CA MET A 517 -20.15 2.16 -9.56
C MET A 517 -19.91 2.77 -8.18
N VAL A 518 -19.41 4.01 -8.10
CA VAL A 518 -19.17 4.70 -6.82
C VAL A 518 -20.49 5.03 -6.11
N LEU A 519 -21.51 5.44 -6.87
CA LEU A 519 -22.78 5.88 -6.29
C LEU A 519 -23.69 4.70 -5.91
N MET A 520 -23.80 3.68 -6.75
CA MET A 520 -24.66 2.50 -6.54
C MET A 520 -23.98 1.18 -6.97
N PRO A 521 -23.04 0.64 -6.17
CA PRO A 521 -22.32 -0.59 -6.51
C PRO A 521 -23.21 -1.82 -6.74
N SER A 522 -24.36 -1.90 -6.05
CA SER A 522 -25.26 -3.06 -6.05
C SER A 522 -26.09 -3.22 -7.33
N LEU A 523 -26.29 -2.16 -8.12
CA LEU A 523 -27.06 -2.19 -9.37
C LEU A 523 -26.20 -2.52 -10.59
N VAL A 524 -24.88 -2.39 -10.46
CA VAL A 524 -23.94 -2.37 -11.60
C VAL A 524 -23.26 -3.73 -11.82
N ALA A 525 -23.23 -4.61 -10.81
CA ALA A 525 -22.36 -5.79 -10.78
C ALA A 525 -22.50 -6.78 -11.96
N PRO A 526 -23.68 -7.08 -12.54
CA PRO A 526 -23.76 -8.06 -13.63
C PRO A 526 -23.60 -7.48 -15.05
N TRP A 527 -23.93 -6.21 -15.26
CA TRP A 527 -24.14 -5.64 -16.61
C TRP A 527 -22.85 -5.15 -17.28
N LEU A 528 -21.92 -4.60 -16.50
CA LEU A 528 -20.60 -4.16 -17.00
C LEU A 528 -19.59 -5.31 -17.16
N GLU A 529 -19.81 -6.44 -16.49
CA GLU A 529 -18.96 -7.64 -16.60
C GLU A 529 -19.03 -8.29 -18.00
N GLN A 530 -20.12 -8.09 -18.75
CA GLN A 530 -20.28 -8.61 -20.12
C GLN A 530 -19.65 -7.69 -21.19
N LYS A 531 -19.69 -6.36 -21.03
CA LYS A 531 -19.27 -5.41 -22.08
C LYS A 531 -17.79 -4.99 -22.05
N MET A 532 -17.09 -5.14 -20.91
CA MET A 532 -15.65 -4.85 -20.82
C MET A 532 -14.72 -6.01 -21.25
N ASN A 533 -15.24 -7.11 -21.81
CA ASN A 533 -14.43 -8.21 -22.31
C ASN A 533 -14.14 -8.07 -23.81
N PRO A 534 -12.87 -7.76 -24.16
CA PRO A 534 -11.92 -8.84 -24.47
C PRO A 534 -10.70 -8.95 -23.54
N LEU A 535 -10.66 -8.23 -22.41
CA LEU A 535 -9.43 -8.12 -21.59
C LEU A 535 -9.51 -8.76 -20.18
N GLN A 536 -10.63 -9.41 -19.77
CA GLN A 536 -10.84 -9.83 -18.38
C GLN A 536 -11.17 -11.32 -18.15
N ALA A 537 -10.83 -12.20 -19.09
CA ALA A 537 -11.11 -13.65 -18.99
C ALA A 537 -10.40 -14.41 -17.82
N VAL A 538 -9.69 -13.72 -16.90
CA VAL A 538 -8.97 -14.36 -15.78
C VAL A 538 -9.47 -13.90 -14.39
N SER A 539 -10.34 -12.88 -14.29
CA SER A 539 -10.78 -12.33 -12.98
C SER A 539 -11.98 -13.05 -12.34
N ALA A 540 -12.44 -14.18 -12.89
CA ALA A 540 -13.60 -14.92 -12.39
C ALA A 540 -13.38 -15.62 -11.02
N SER A 541 -12.21 -15.45 -10.38
CA SER A 541 -11.80 -16.16 -9.17
C SER A 541 -12.03 -15.42 -7.84
N VAL A 542 -12.52 -14.18 -7.84
CA VAL A 542 -12.75 -13.39 -6.60
C VAL A 542 -14.17 -13.53 -6.03
N SER A 543 -15.13 -14.07 -6.79
CA SER A 543 -16.52 -14.26 -6.33
C SER A 543 -16.70 -15.39 -5.30
N THR A 544 -15.64 -16.13 -4.95
CA THR A 544 -15.70 -17.24 -3.99
C THR A 544 -15.34 -16.87 -2.54
N LEU A 545 -14.95 -15.63 -2.24
CA LEU A 545 -14.52 -15.23 -0.88
C LEU A 545 -15.60 -14.47 -0.07
N GLN A 546 -16.87 -14.84 -0.23
CA GLN A 546 -17.97 -14.33 0.61
C GLN A 546 -18.77 -15.45 1.32
N LYS A 547 -18.22 -16.66 1.38
CA LYS A 547 -18.84 -17.82 2.03
C LYS A 547 -17.97 -18.45 3.13
N VAL A 548 -17.34 -17.66 4.00
CA VAL A 548 -16.83 -18.17 5.29
C VAL A 548 -16.92 -17.06 6.35
N LYS A 549 -18.02 -17.05 7.11
CA LYS A 549 -18.10 -16.75 8.55
C LYS A 549 -19.57 -16.67 8.98
N ASP A 550 -20.23 -17.83 9.03
CA ASP A 550 -21.34 -18.05 9.97
C ASP A 550 -20.88 -19.13 10.94
N GLY A 551 -20.08 -18.68 11.91
CA GLY A 551 -19.67 -19.46 13.07
C GLY A 551 -20.38 -18.93 14.29
N SER A 552 -21.45 -19.64 14.69
CA SER A 552 -21.97 -19.82 16.04
C SER A 552 -21.57 -18.77 17.09
N PHE A 553 -22.52 -17.91 17.46
CA PHE A 553 -22.61 -17.39 18.83
C PHE A 553 -24.03 -17.63 19.34
N SER A 554 -24.16 -18.64 20.20
CA SER A 554 -25.36 -18.88 21.00
C SER A 554 -25.43 -17.84 22.12
N ILE A 555 -26.47 -17.02 22.11
CA ILE A 555 -26.91 -16.28 23.30
C ILE A 555 -28.11 -17.05 23.85
N GLN A 556 -27.96 -17.52 25.08
CA GLN A 556 -29.02 -18.07 25.91
C GLN A 556 -30.07 -16.99 26.15
N ASP A 557 -31.33 -17.33 25.92
CA ASP A 557 -32.44 -16.63 26.56
C ASP A 557 -33.39 -17.69 27.16
N GLU A 558 -33.49 -17.67 28.49
CA GLU A 558 -34.40 -18.52 29.26
C GLU A 558 -35.79 -17.88 29.30
N GLY A 559 -36.83 -18.68 29.10
CA GLY A 559 -38.05 -18.54 29.90
C GLY A 559 -39.40 -18.43 29.17
N LYS A 560 -40.10 -19.57 29.18
CA LYS A 560 -41.54 -19.80 29.47
C LYS A 560 -42.61 -19.73 28.35
N ASP A 561 -43.18 -20.92 28.13
CA ASP A 561 -44.60 -21.33 28.18
C ASP A 561 -45.61 -20.52 27.33
N THR A 562 -46.54 -21.07 26.54
CA THR A 562 -47.31 -22.33 26.61
C THR A 562 -48.17 -22.44 25.32
N GLY A 563 -48.53 -23.65 24.86
CA GLY A 563 -49.74 -23.87 24.03
C GLY A 563 -49.59 -24.79 22.80
N VAL A 564 -50.24 -25.95 22.84
CA VAL A 564 -50.27 -27.14 21.96
C VAL A 564 -51.73 -27.31 21.46
N PRO A 565 -52.16 -28.16 20.48
CA PRO A 565 -51.73 -28.50 19.10
C PRO A 565 -52.94 -28.73 18.10
N LEU A 566 -52.69 -29.45 16.97
CA LEU A 566 -53.61 -30.19 16.03
C LEU A 566 -54.29 -29.35 14.93
N ASN A 567 -54.53 -29.76 13.67
CA ASN A 567 -54.47 -30.98 12.83
C ASN A 567 -54.56 -30.44 11.36
N GLY A 568 -54.23 -31.10 10.25
CA GLY A 568 -53.84 -32.47 9.94
C GLY A 568 -53.70 -32.65 8.41
N GLU A 569 -53.17 -33.83 8.08
CA GLU A 569 -53.31 -34.65 6.86
C GLU A 569 -52.47 -34.43 5.58
N LEU A 570 -51.93 -35.59 5.18
CA LEU A 570 -51.06 -35.99 4.06
C LEU A 570 -51.87 -36.26 2.78
N GLU A 571 -51.18 -36.20 1.63
CA GLU A 571 -51.04 -37.27 0.59
C GLU A 571 -50.20 -36.66 -0.57
N LYS A 572 -48.93 -37.06 -0.85
CA LYS A 572 -48.42 -38.22 -1.62
C LYS A 572 -49.20 -38.47 -2.92
N GLU A 573 -48.68 -38.73 -4.12
CA GLU A 573 -47.42 -38.97 -4.85
C GLU A 573 -47.88 -38.84 -6.33
N GLY A 574 -47.13 -38.55 -7.39
CA GLY A 574 -45.72 -38.50 -7.72
C GLY A 574 -45.62 -38.24 -9.24
N CYS A 575 -44.43 -37.88 -9.75
CA CYS A 575 -43.94 -38.39 -11.03
C CYS A 575 -42.45 -38.06 -11.17
N GLU A 576 -41.73 -39.03 -11.71
CA GLU A 576 -40.29 -39.11 -11.85
C GLU A 576 -39.74 -38.27 -13.02
N LEU A 577 -38.50 -37.81 -12.83
CA LEU A 577 -37.40 -37.68 -13.82
C LEU A 577 -37.76 -37.46 -15.31
N SER A 578 -37.59 -36.24 -15.79
CA SER A 578 -36.80 -35.91 -17.00
C SER A 578 -36.69 -34.38 -17.19
N ASP A 579 -35.58 -33.95 -17.77
CA ASP A 579 -35.27 -32.59 -18.27
C ASP A 579 -34.89 -31.49 -17.27
N VAL A 580 -33.66 -31.59 -16.76
CA VAL A 580 -32.89 -30.46 -16.21
C VAL A 580 -31.94 -29.94 -17.29
N TYR A 581 -32.48 -29.27 -18.31
CA TYR A 581 -31.76 -28.38 -19.23
C TYR A 581 -32.79 -27.44 -19.84
N GLU A 582 -33.15 -26.38 -19.11
CA GLU A 582 -33.76 -25.12 -19.59
C GLU A 582 -34.52 -24.45 -18.43
N LYS A 583 -33.81 -23.63 -17.65
CA LYS A 583 -34.38 -22.51 -16.87
C LYS A 583 -33.24 -21.73 -16.21
N GLN A 584 -32.53 -20.94 -17.00
CA GLN A 584 -31.69 -19.84 -16.53
C GLN A 584 -32.10 -18.47 -17.13
N PHE A 585 -33.26 -18.40 -17.78
CA PHE A 585 -33.85 -17.13 -18.23
C PHE A 585 -35.14 -16.89 -17.45
N GLY A 586 -35.07 -16.04 -16.43
CA GLY A 586 -36.26 -15.66 -15.67
C GLY A 586 -36.01 -15.23 -14.24
N GLN A 587 -35.12 -14.26 -14.01
CA GLN A 587 -35.18 -13.43 -12.81
C GLN A 587 -35.12 -11.96 -13.24
N SER A 588 -36.32 -11.39 -13.45
CA SER A 588 -36.54 -9.96 -13.61
C SER A 588 -36.19 -9.27 -12.28
N TYR A 589 -35.03 -8.62 -12.20
CA TYR A 589 -34.67 -7.78 -11.05
C TYR A 589 -35.52 -6.51 -11.08
N SER A 590 -36.59 -6.50 -10.29
CA SER A 590 -37.42 -5.31 -10.11
C SER A 590 -36.66 -4.25 -9.32
N PHE A 591 -36.57 -3.03 -9.87
CA PHE A 591 -36.19 -1.80 -9.15
C PHE A 591 -36.94 -1.60 -7.81
N LYS A 592 -38.07 -2.29 -7.58
CA LYS A 592 -38.75 -2.32 -6.27
C LYS A 592 -37.90 -2.98 -5.17
N SER A 593 -37.12 -4.02 -5.47
CA SER A 593 -36.37 -4.78 -4.45
C SER A 593 -35.19 -4.01 -3.85
N GLY A 594 -34.66 -3.01 -4.55
CA GLY A 594 -33.59 -2.14 -4.02
C GLY A 594 -34.10 -1.10 -3.01
N LEU A 595 -35.39 -0.76 -3.06
CA LEU A 595 -36.02 0.25 -2.21
C LEU A 595 -36.83 -0.32 -1.04
N THR A 596 -37.22 -1.61 -1.05
CA THR A 596 -38.08 -2.19 0.01
C THR A 596 -37.41 -3.21 0.92
N CYS A 597 -36.15 -3.57 0.71
CA CYS A 597 -35.42 -4.38 1.69
C CYS A 597 -34.75 -3.45 2.71
N GLY A 598 -35.21 -3.45 3.96
CA GLY A 598 -34.64 -2.70 5.09
C GLY A 598 -33.23 -3.15 5.51
N ARG A 599 -32.34 -3.43 4.53
CA ARG A 599 -30.95 -3.85 4.71
C ARG A 599 -29.96 -3.19 3.73
N THR A 600 -30.35 -2.13 3.03
CA THR A 600 -29.45 -1.32 2.17
C THR A 600 -28.92 -0.09 2.90
N GLU A 601 -27.98 -0.28 3.82
CA GLU A 601 -27.13 0.81 4.37
C GLU A 601 -25.75 0.91 3.67
N LEU A 602 -25.60 0.35 2.47
CA LEU A 602 -24.31 0.26 1.76
C LEU A 602 -24.31 1.07 0.44
N THR A 603 -24.51 2.39 0.57
CA THR A 603 -23.70 3.52 0.04
C THR A 603 -24.50 4.80 0.29
N SER A 604 -24.28 5.43 1.43
CA SER A 604 -25.00 6.64 1.86
C SER A 604 -24.60 7.92 1.12
N LEU A 605 -24.10 7.84 -0.11
CA LEU A 605 -23.82 9.01 -0.95
C LEU A 605 -25.13 9.61 -1.47
N ARG A 606 -25.19 10.93 -1.59
CA ARG A 606 -26.30 11.67 -2.20
C ARG A 606 -25.76 12.52 -3.35
N LEU A 607 -26.62 12.92 -4.28
CA LEU A 607 -26.28 13.95 -5.27
C LEU A 607 -26.84 15.30 -4.81
N SER A 608 -26.04 16.37 -4.86
CA SER A 608 -26.55 17.73 -4.64
C SER A 608 -27.42 18.18 -5.82
N SER A 609 -28.27 19.19 -5.65
CA SER A 609 -29.11 19.68 -6.76
C SER A 609 -28.26 20.32 -7.87
N HIS A 610 -27.16 20.96 -7.48
CA HIS A 610 -26.17 21.50 -8.41
C HIS A 610 -25.47 20.39 -9.21
N GLN A 611 -25.03 19.30 -8.55
CA GLN A 611 -24.42 18.15 -9.24
C GLN A 611 -25.39 17.50 -10.25
N VAL A 612 -26.68 17.43 -9.93
CA VAL A 612 -27.70 16.95 -10.89
C VAL A 612 -27.80 17.88 -12.09
N SER A 613 -27.86 19.20 -11.87
CA SER A 613 -27.89 20.20 -12.97
C SER A 613 -26.69 20.07 -13.91
N LEU A 614 -25.50 19.90 -13.34
CA LEU A 614 -24.26 19.70 -14.10
C LEU A 614 -24.24 18.37 -14.88
N LEU A 615 -24.78 17.28 -14.31
CA LEU A 615 -24.93 16.01 -15.02
C LEU A 615 -25.90 16.12 -16.22
N LEU A 616 -27.03 16.79 -16.03
CA LEU A 616 -27.99 17.03 -17.11
C LEU A 616 -27.36 17.88 -18.22
N SER A 617 -26.58 18.91 -17.85
CA SER A 617 -25.81 19.72 -18.79
C SER A 617 -24.74 18.91 -19.54
N SER A 618 -24.06 17.98 -18.84
CA SER A 618 -23.11 17.05 -19.46
C SER A 618 -23.80 16.13 -20.48
N ILE A 619 -24.95 15.55 -20.13
CA ILE A 619 -25.71 14.68 -21.04
C ILE A 619 -26.18 15.46 -22.27
N TRP A 620 -26.62 16.71 -22.11
CA TRP A 620 -26.98 17.59 -23.24
C TRP A 620 -25.83 17.80 -24.24
N VAL A 621 -24.67 18.21 -23.72
CA VAL A 621 -23.46 18.45 -24.55
C VAL A 621 -22.97 17.15 -25.20
N GLN A 622 -23.03 16.03 -24.48
CA GLN A 622 -22.61 14.74 -25.02
C GLN A 622 -23.57 14.20 -26.07
N ALA A 623 -24.89 14.29 -25.86
CA ALA A 623 -25.90 13.76 -26.77
C ALA A 623 -25.76 14.35 -28.18
N THR A 624 -25.44 15.64 -28.26
CA THR A 624 -25.25 16.37 -29.53
C THR A 624 -23.89 16.09 -30.22
N SER A 625 -23.00 15.30 -29.60
CA SER A 625 -21.70 14.98 -30.17
C SER A 625 -21.77 14.03 -31.36
N ALA A 626 -21.11 14.44 -32.46
CA ALA A 626 -20.93 13.64 -33.66
C ALA A 626 -19.95 12.45 -33.49
N THR A 627 -19.51 12.10 -32.29
CA THR A 627 -18.66 10.92 -32.04
C THR A 627 -19.38 9.84 -31.21
N ASN A 628 -20.68 9.98 -30.97
CA ASN A 628 -21.45 9.02 -30.19
C ASN A 628 -21.61 7.66 -30.88
N THR A 629 -21.53 6.64 -30.05
CA THR A 629 -21.82 5.23 -30.34
C THR A 629 -23.05 4.78 -29.54
N PRO A 630 -23.73 3.68 -29.90
CA PRO A 630 -24.83 3.12 -29.12
C PRO A 630 -24.52 2.97 -27.63
N GLU A 631 -23.30 2.53 -27.30
CA GLU A 631 -22.80 2.36 -25.93
C GLU A 631 -22.71 3.70 -25.17
N ASN A 632 -22.44 4.81 -25.86
CA ASN A 632 -22.51 6.14 -25.23
C ASN A 632 -23.94 6.51 -24.87
N PHE A 633 -24.91 6.25 -25.77
CA PHE A 633 -26.32 6.56 -25.50
C PHE A 633 -26.85 5.75 -24.32
N GLU A 634 -26.50 4.47 -24.25
CA GLU A 634 -26.78 3.59 -23.11
C GLU A 634 -26.16 4.12 -21.80
N ALA A 635 -24.88 4.52 -21.82
CA ALA A 635 -24.21 5.07 -20.64
C ALA A 635 -24.82 6.40 -20.15
N MET A 636 -25.19 7.28 -21.09
CA MET A 636 -25.92 8.53 -20.80
C MET A 636 -27.30 8.25 -20.22
N ALA A 637 -28.04 7.30 -20.79
CA ALA A 637 -29.35 6.87 -20.30
C ALA A 637 -29.26 6.38 -18.86
N HIS A 638 -28.29 5.52 -18.55
CA HIS A 638 -28.07 5.03 -17.20
C HIS A 638 -27.74 6.17 -16.23
N THR A 639 -26.87 7.09 -16.62
CA THR A 639 -26.49 8.24 -15.78
C THR A 639 -27.66 9.18 -15.53
N TYR A 640 -28.51 9.40 -16.54
CA TYR A 640 -29.75 10.14 -16.41
C TYR A 640 -30.70 9.50 -15.39
N ASN A 641 -30.90 8.19 -15.48
CA ASN A 641 -31.76 7.46 -14.55
C ASN A 641 -31.28 7.59 -13.11
N VAL A 642 -29.97 7.41 -12.91
CA VAL A 642 -29.35 7.57 -11.60
C VAL A 642 -29.56 8.99 -11.09
N ALA A 643 -29.26 10.02 -11.90
CA ALA A 643 -29.47 11.41 -11.51
C ALA A 643 -30.93 11.69 -11.11
N LEU A 644 -31.90 11.17 -11.86
CA LEU A 644 -33.33 11.35 -11.58
C LEU A 644 -33.79 10.60 -10.32
N LEU A 645 -33.31 9.38 -10.09
CA LEU A 645 -33.68 8.62 -8.89
C LEU A 645 -33.23 9.33 -7.60
N PHE A 646 -32.05 9.96 -7.62
CA PHE A 646 -31.50 10.70 -6.49
C PHE A 646 -32.15 12.09 -6.25
N THR A 647 -33.01 12.58 -7.14
CA THR A 647 -33.79 13.81 -6.92
C THR A 647 -35.13 13.55 -6.21
N ARG A 648 -35.65 12.31 -6.24
CA ARG A 648 -36.97 11.96 -5.66
C ARG A 648 -37.11 12.26 -4.18
N SER A 649 -36.04 12.11 -3.40
CA SER A 649 -36.08 12.31 -1.94
C SER A 649 -35.96 13.77 -1.50
N LYS A 650 -35.90 14.73 -2.43
CA LYS A 650 -35.70 16.16 -2.13
C LYS A 650 -37.02 16.92 -2.14
N ALA A 651 -37.10 17.98 -1.34
CA ALA A 651 -38.27 18.86 -1.25
C ALA A 651 -38.62 19.53 -2.60
N SER A 652 -37.63 19.77 -3.46
CA SER A 652 -37.79 20.33 -4.82
C SER A 652 -37.77 19.29 -5.94
N SER A 653 -38.14 18.04 -5.64
CA SER A 653 -38.14 16.93 -6.60
C SER A 653 -38.96 17.23 -7.87
N HIS A 654 -40.02 18.05 -7.75
CA HIS A 654 -40.90 18.43 -8.86
C HIS A 654 -40.20 19.31 -9.91
N MET A 655 -39.38 20.27 -9.47
CA MET A 655 -38.56 21.11 -10.37
C MET A 655 -37.48 20.28 -11.06
N ALA A 656 -36.80 19.41 -10.30
CA ALA A 656 -35.79 18.54 -10.89
C ALA A 656 -36.38 17.56 -11.91
N LEU A 657 -37.59 17.05 -11.64
CA LEU A 657 -38.34 16.21 -12.57
C LEU A 657 -38.75 17.00 -13.82
N ALA A 658 -39.26 18.22 -13.67
CA ALA A 658 -39.59 19.10 -14.80
C ALA A 658 -38.37 19.36 -15.70
N ARG A 659 -37.21 19.67 -15.10
CA ARG A 659 -35.94 19.83 -15.82
C ARG A 659 -35.47 18.57 -16.54
N CYS A 660 -35.75 17.40 -15.97
CA CYS A 660 -35.46 16.11 -16.62
C CYS A 660 -36.35 15.86 -17.85
N PHE A 661 -37.64 16.22 -17.79
CA PHE A 661 -38.54 16.20 -18.94
C PHE A 661 -38.12 17.24 -19.99
N GLN A 662 -37.74 18.45 -19.57
CA GLN A 662 -37.24 19.51 -20.45
C GLN A 662 -36.03 19.04 -21.27
N LEU A 663 -35.05 18.39 -20.61
CA LEU A 663 -33.89 17.82 -21.30
C LEU A 663 -34.32 16.77 -22.33
N ALA A 664 -35.19 15.83 -21.94
CA ALA A 664 -35.64 14.77 -22.84
C ALA A 664 -36.38 15.33 -24.07
N PHE A 665 -37.29 16.29 -23.87
CA PHE A 665 -37.98 16.98 -24.97
C PHE A 665 -37.02 17.78 -25.87
N SER A 666 -35.98 18.39 -25.29
CA SER A 666 -35.00 19.15 -26.08
C SER A 666 -34.12 18.23 -26.93
N ILE A 667 -33.70 17.08 -26.39
CA ILE A 667 -32.96 16.06 -27.16
C ILE A 667 -33.86 15.47 -28.26
N ARG A 668 -35.14 15.25 -27.95
CA ARG A 668 -36.14 14.82 -28.93
C ARG A 668 -36.30 15.85 -30.05
N ALA A 669 -36.40 17.13 -29.74
CA ALA A 669 -36.47 18.19 -30.76
C ALA A 669 -35.26 18.19 -31.70
N ILE A 670 -34.04 18.02 -31.16
CA ILE A 670 -32.81 17.91 -31.99
C ILE A 670 -32.85 16.67 -32.89
N SER A 671 -33.42 15.56 -32.42
CA SER A 671 -33.56 14.36 -33.25
C SER A 671 -34.54 14.56 -34.42
N LEU A 672 -35.49 15.48 -34.27
CA LEU A 672 -36.51 15.82 -35.27
C LEU A 672 -36.03 16.92 -36.23
N ASP A 673 -35.08 17.76 -35.82
CA ASP A 673 -34.54 18.86 -36.63
C ASP A 673 -33.82 18.34 -37.90
N LEU A 674 -34.43 18.62 -39.04
CA LEU A 674 -33.97 18.25 -40.37
C LEU A 674 -32.75 19.04 -40.83
N ASP A 675 -32.57 20.28 -40.35
CA ASP A 675 -31.52 21.21 -40.79
C ASP A 675 -30.23 21.09 -39.95
N GLY A 676 -30.30 20.46 -38.78
CA GLY A 676 -29.18 20.31 -37.82
C GLY A 676 -28.00 19.41 -38.22
N GLY A 677 -27.91 18.96 -39.48
CA GLY A 677 -26.71 18.29 -40.04
C GLY A 677 -26.33 16.90 -39.49
N LEU A 678 -27.17 16.26 -38.66
CA LEU A 678 -26.90 14.95 -38.07
C LEU A 678 -27.28 13.77 -38.99
N HIS A 679 -26.48 12.71 -38.99
CA HIS A 679 -26.75 11.49 -39.77
C HIS A 679 -28.06 10.79 -39.32
N PRO A 680 -28.87 10.22 -40.24
CA PRO A 680 -30.16 9.60 -39.91
C PRO A 680 -30.10 8.52 -38.83
N SER A 681 -29.05 7.68 -38.82
CA SER A 681 -28.87 6.65 -37.78
C SER A 681 -28.73 7.27 -36.38
N ARG A 682 -28.09 8.43 -36.26
CA ARG A 682 -27.88 9.12 -34.99
C ARG A 682 -29.10 9.89 -34.54
N ARG A 683 -29.86 10.44 -35.47
CA ARG A 683 -31.19 10.99 -35.18
C ARG A 683 -32.09 9.92 -34.58
N ARG A 684 -32.10 8.71 -35.15
CA ARG A 684 -32.82 7.55 -34.58
C ARG A 684 -32.32 7.18 -33.17
N SER A 685 -31.01 7.13 -32.95
CA SER A 685 -30.47 6.86 -31.61
C SER A 685 -30.85 7.93 -30.58
N LEU A 686 -30.79 9.21 -30.97
CA LEU A 686 -31.20 10.34 -30.14
C LEU A 686 -32.70 10.32 -29.83
N PHE A 687 -33.53 10.02 -30.83
CA PHE A 687 -34.96 9.86 -30.67
C PHE A 687 -35.29 8.71 -29.71
N THR A 688 -34.60 7.57 -29.86
CA THR A 688 -34.75 6.40 -28.99
C THR A 688 -34.32 6.71 -27.56
N LEU A 689 -33.18 7.39 -27.37
CA LEU A 689 -32.71 7.84 -26.06
C LEU A 689 -33.71 8.80 -25.41
N ALA A 690 -34.17 9.82 -26.14
CA ALA A 690 -35.09 10.83 -25.61
C ALA A 690 -36.43 10.23 -25.21
N SER A 691 -36.98 9.33 -26.05
CA SER A 691 -38.22 8.61 -25.77
C SER A 691 -38.07 7.71 -24.54
N TYR A 692 -36.93 7.02 -24.41
CA TYR A 692 -36.61 6.26 -23.20
C TYR A 692 -36.53 7.15 -21.96
N MET A 693 -35.85 8.30 -22.04
CA MET A 693 -35.77 9.27 -20.95
C MET A 693 -37.17 9.70 -20.50
N LEU A 694 -38.08 10.04 -21.43
CA LEU A 694 -39.47 10.40 -21.14
C LEU A 694 -40.25 9.27 -20.44
N VAL A 695 -40.12 8.03 -20.92
CA VAL A 695 -40.75 6.85 -20.29
C VAL A 695 -40.22 6.64 -18.87
N PHE A 696 -38.91 6.75 -18.68
CA PHE A 696 -38.30 6.62 -17.36
C PHE A 696 -38.68 7.78 -16.44
N SER A 697 -38.76 9.02 -16.94
CA SER A 697 -39.25 10.17 -16.18
C SER A 697 -40.68 10.01 -15.72
N ALA A 698 -41.57 9.53 -16.59
CA ALA A 698 -42.96 9.23 -16.23
C ALA A 698 -43.04 8.18 -15.12
N ARG A 699 -42.22 7.13 -15.22
CA ARG A 699 -42.14 6.08 -14.20
C ARG A 699 -41.59 6.59 -12.87
N ALA A 700 -40.45 7.28 -12.88
CA ALA A 700 -39.80 7.80 -11.69
C ALA A 700 -40.62 8.92 -11.03
N GLY A 701 -41.34 9.69 -11.85
CA GLY A 701 -42.25 10.73 -11.43
C GLY A 701 -43.63 10.23 -11.05
N ASP A 702 -43.89 8.92 -10.92
CA ASP A 702 -45.18 8.26 -10.66
C ASP A 702 -46.36 8.83 -11.51
N LEU A 703 -46.16 8.93 -12.83
CA LEU A 703 -47.13 9.34 -13.85
C LEU A 703 -47.39 8.18 -14.84
N PRO A 704 -48.06 7.10 -14.43
CA PRO A 704 -48.21 5.89 -15.23
C PRO A 704 -49.02 6.10 -16.52
N GLU A 705 -49.90 7.09 -16.55
CA GLU A 705 -50.78 7.44 -17.68
C GLU A 705 -49.98 7.94 -18.90
N LEU A 706 -48.80 8.51 -18.68
CA LEU A 706 -47.91 8.98 -19.76
C LEU A 706 -47.09 7.86 -20.39
N ILE A 707 -46.90 6.72 -19.71
CA ILE A 707 -46.04 5.63 -20.19
C ILE A 707 -46.56 5.01 -21.50
N PRO A 708 -47.85 4.64 -21.63
CA PRO A 708 -48.39 4.13 -22.90
C PRO A 708 -48.29 5.16 -24.03
N ILE A 709 -48.47 6.45 -23.73
CA ILE A 709 -48.41 7.53 -24.72
C ILE A 709 -46.99 7.64 -25.30
N PHE A 710 -45.97 7.67 -24.45
CA PHE A 710 -44.58 7.70 -24.92
C PHE A 710 -44.16 6.41 -25.63
N LYS A 711 -44.70 5.26 -25.22
CA LYS A 711 -44.45 3.98 -25.91
C LYS A 711 -45.06 3.93 -27.29
N ALA A 712 -46.24 4.50 -27.50
CA ALA A 712 -46.83 4.60 -28.84
C ALA A 712 -45.89 5.33 -29.81
N SER A 713 -45.16 6.34 -29.34
CA SER A 713 -44.14 7.04 -30.14
C SER A 713 -42.88 6.20 -30.46
N LEU A 714 -42.67 5.07 -29.76
CA LEU A 714 -41.62 4.08 -30.03
C LEU A 714 -42.10 2.94 -30.95
N GLU A 715 -43.38 2.88 -31.32
CA GLU A 715 -43.87 1.86 -32.26
C GLU A 715 -43.68 2.26 -33.73
N ASP A 716 -43.24 3.50 -33.97
CA ASP A 716 -42.91 4.02 -35.29
C ASP A 716 -41.59 3.46 -35.85
N LYS A 717 -41.41 3.54 -37.17
CA LYS A 717 -40.18 3.15 -37.92
C LYS A 717 -38.89 3.89 -37.48
N MET A 718 -38.97 4.70 -36.43
CA MET A 718 -37.90 5.55 -35.87
C MET A 718 -37.00 4.87 -34.83
N VAL A 719 -37.39 3.72 -34.27
CA VAL A 719 -36.55 3.05 -33.27
C VAL A 719 -35.23 2.61 -33.88
N ASP A 720 -34.14 2.94 -33.20
CA ASP A 720 -32.81 2.51 -33.61
C ASP A 720 -32.65 1.00 -33.39
N PRO A 721 -32.36 0.20 -34.45
CA PRO A 721 -32.09 -1.23 -34.29
C PRO A 721 -30.92 -1.54 -33.36
N CYS A 722 -30.01 -0.59 -33.14
CA CYS A 722 -28.85 -0.75 -32.28
C CYS A 722 -29.15 -0.46 -30.80
N LEU A 723 -30.35 0.04 -30.46
CA LEU A 723 -30.76 0.39 -29.09
C LEU A 723 -32.11 -0.23 -28.75
N GLN A 724 -32.13 -1.11 -27.74
CA GLN A 724 -33.34 -1.79 -27.30
C GLN A 724 -33.78 -1.32 -25.91
N LEU A 725 -35.09 -1.09 -25.76
CA LEU A 725 -35.73 -0.91 -24.46
C LEU A 725 -35.95 -2.27 -23.79
N VAL A 726 -35.42 -2.46 -22.58
CA VAL A 726 -35.64 -3.68 -21.78
C VAL A 726 -36.49 -3.31 -20.55
N ASP A 727 -37.69 -3.90 -20.47
CA ASP A 727 -38.67 -3.75 -19.37
C ASP A 727 -39.00 -2.29 -18.97
N ASP A 728 -38.85 -1.35 -19.92
CA ASP A 728 -38.86 0.12 -19.74
C ASP A 728 -38.01 0.64 -18.58
N THR A 729 -37.06 -0.17 -18.15
CA THR A 729 -36.17 0.12 -17.04
C THR A 729 -34.76 0.37 -17.54
N TRP A 730 -34.38 -0.16 -18.72
CA TRP A 730 -33.03 -0.07 -19.28
C TRP A 730 -33.07 0.23 -20.77
N LEU A 731 -32.08 0.99 -21.22
CA LEU A 731 -31.73 1.12 -22.64
C LEU A 731 -30.47 0.29 -22.85
N GLN A 732 -30.46 -0.62 -23.81
CA GLN A 732 -29.33 -1.52 -24.06
C GLN A 732 -28.84 -1.36 -25.49
N ALA A 733 -27.53 -1.15 -25.67
CA ALA A 733 -26.91 -1.24 -26.98
C ALA A 733 -26.79 -2.72 -27.39
N VAL A 734 -27.33 -3.05 -28.58
CA VAL A 734 -27.33 -4.39 -29.16
C VAL A 734 -26.20 -4.49 -30.19
N SER A 735 -25.26 -5.41 -29.99
CA SER A 735 -24.25 -5.75 -30.99
C SER A 735 -24.87 -6.72 -32.00
N ILE A 736 -25.19 -6.25 -33.20
CA ILE A 736 -25.64 -7.11 -34.31
C ILE A 736 -24.42 -7.88 -34.83
N GLU A 737 -24.07 -8.99 -34.19
CA GLU A 737 -23.13 -9.98 -34.73
C GLU A 737 -23.87 -10.88 -35.72
N SER A 738 -24.00 -10.42 -36.96
CA SER A 738 -24.33 -11.33 -38.05
C SER A 738 -23.05 -12.04 -38.49
N TYR A 739 -23.12 -13.35 -38.78
CA TYR A 739 -21.98 -14.24 -39.09
C TYR A 739 -21.14 -13.85 -40.32
N LYS A 740 -21.42 -12.72 -40.97
CA LYS A 740 -20.60 -12.13 -42.03
C LYS A 740 -20.66 -10.61 -41.91
N GLU A 741 -19.53 -10.01 -41.57
CA GLU A 741 -19.27 -8.57 -41.48
C GLU A 741 -19.90 -7.83 -40.29
N LYS A 742 -19.03 -7.16 -39.52
CA LYS A 742 -19.37 -6.25 -38.42
C LYS A 742 -20.03 -5.02 -39.06
N ILE A 743 -21.36 -4.95 -39.07
CA ILE A 743 -22.09 -3.79 -39.62
C ILE A 743 -21.67 -2.55 -38.82
N SER A 744 -20.94 -1.63 -39.45
CA SER A 744 -20.45 -0.42 -38.78
C SER A 744 -21.62 0.51 -38.51
N TYR A 745 -21.77 0.98 -37.26
CA TYR A 745 -22.76 1.98 -36.88
C TYR A 745 -22.71 3.19 -37.84
N GLY A 746 -23.82 3.47 -38.53
CA GLY A 746 -23.90 4.46 -39.61
C GLY A 746 -23.90 3.92 -41.04
N SER A 747 -23.69 2.62 -41.26
CA SER A 747 -23.73 1.98 -42.60
C SER A 747 -25.11 1.46 -43.02
N LEU A 748 -26.10 1.49 -42.12
CA LEU A 748 -27.50 1.14 -42.42
C LEU A 748 -28.13 2.26 -43.25
N GLN A 749 -27.79 2.25 -44.54
CA GLN A 749 -28.26 3.16 -45.58
C GLN A 749 -29.65 2.73 -46.08
N GLU A 750 -30.55 2.42 -45.14
CA GLU A 750 -31.93 2.06 -45.45
C GLU A 750 -32.85 3.25 -45.10
N ASP A 751 -33.39 3.82 -46.20
CA ASP A 751 -34.47 4.81 -46.35
C ASP A 751 -34.43 6.11 -45.52
N GLU A 752 -33.64 7.07 -46.00
CA GLU A 752 -33.79 8.51 -45.69
C GLU A 752 -35.23 9.00 -45.91
N VAL A 753 -35.92 8.47 -46.94
CA VAL A 753 -37.29 8.85 -47.32
C VAL A 753 -38.34 8.32 -46.34
N ALA A 754 -38.18 7.10 -45.80
CA ALA A 754 -39.07 6.57 -44.77
C ALA A 754 -38.90 7.32 -43.44
N THR A 755 -37.66 7.69 -43.11
CA THR A 755 -37.34 8.52 -41.94
C THR A 755 -37.96 9.92 -42.07
N PHE A 756 -37.91 10.53 -43.26
CA PHE A 756 -38.47 11.85 -43.56
C PHE A 756 -39.99 11.93 -43.33
N ASN A 757 -40.75 10.96 -43.83
CA ASN A 757 -42.22 10.96 -43.66
C ASN A 757 -42.65 10.71 -42.22
N SER A 758 -41.89 9.93 -41.44
CA SER A 758 -42.13 9.76 -40.01
C SER A 758 -41.79 11.02 -39.18
N LEU A 759 -40.75 11.78 -39.58
CA LEU A 759 -40.31 12.99 -38.86
C LEU A 759 -41.42 14.06 -38.81
N SER A 760 -42.07 14.35 -39.95
CA SER A 760 -43.14 15.36 -40.03
C SER A 760 -44.42 14.97 -39.28
N ALA A 761 -44.70 13.67 -39.15
CA ALA A 761 -45.87 13.18 -38.40
C ALA A 761 -45.66 13.28 -36.88
N VAL A 762 -44.42 13.08 -36.42
CA VAL A 762 -44.05 13.08 -35.01
C VAL A 762 -43.87 14.49 -34.43
N GLU A 763 -43.49 15.49 -35.25
CA GLU A 763 -43.33 16.88 -34.80
C GLU A 763 -44.65 17.53 -34.33
N LEU A 764 -45.76 17.25 -35.02
CA LEU A 764 -47.10 17.69 -34.62
C LEU A 764 -47.60 17.00 -33.33
N ASP A 765 -47.16 15.76 -33.09
CA ASP A 765 -47.45 15.01 -31.87
C ASP A 765 -46.62 15.52 -30.68
N ASP A 766 -45.40 16.03 -30.89
CA ASP A 766 -44.51 16.51 -29.80
C ASP A 766 -45.07 17.72 -29.05
N GLN A 767 -45.75 18.63 -29.75
CA GLN A 767 -46.41 19.78 -29.12
C GLN A 767 -47.61 19.33 -28.26
N LEU A 768 -48.40 18.37 -28.74
CA LEU A 768 -49.50 17.76 -28.01
C LEU A 768 -49.01 16.96 -26.80
N LEU A 769 -47.89 16.24 -26.96
CA LEU A 769 -47.20 15.52 -25.88
C LEU A 769 -46.76 16.47 -24.77
N LYS A 770 -46.12 17.61 -25.10
CA LYS A 770 -45.73 18.63 -24.13
C LYS A 770 -46.93 19.19 -23.37
N GLU A 771 -48.01 19.52 -24.06
CA GLU A 771 -49.25 19.99 -23.43
C GLU A 771 -49.88 18.91 -22.51
N THR A 772 -49.83 17.65 -22.91
CA THR A 772 -50.30 16.51 -22.12
C THR A 772 -49.44 16.31 -20.87
N VAL A 773 -48.11 16.43 -20.97
CA VAL A 773 -47.23 16.37 -19.79
C VAL A 773 -47.52 17.54 -18.84
N ILE A 774 -47.65 18.76 -19.37
CA ILE A 774 -47.96 19.94 -18.57
C ILE A 774 -49.28 19.73 -17.83
N SER A 775 -50.34 19.24 -18.48
CA SER A 775 -51.63 19.01 -17.82
C SER A 775 -51.53 18.00 -16.68
N HIS A 776 -50.78 16.90 -16.84
CA HIS A 776 -50.55 15.90 -15.79
C HIS A 776 -49.67 16.44 -14.65
N PHE A 777 -48.71 17.33 -14.94
CA PHE A 777 -47.95 18.03 -13.89
C PHE A 777 -48.84 18.97 -13.07
N MET A 778 -49.71 19.74 -13.75
CA MET A 778 -50.63 20.66 -13.07
C MET A 778 -51.65 19.93 -12.19
N THR A 779 -52.15 18.76 -12.62
CA THR A 779 -53.07 17.96 -11.80
C THR A 779 -52.36 17.32 -10.62
N LYS A 780 -51.18 16.73 -10.84
CA LYS A 780 -50.42 16.04 -9.80
C LYS A 780 -49.87 16.97 -8.73
N PHE A 781 -49.40 18.15 -9.12
CA PHE A 781 -48.79 19.13 -8.23
C PHE A 781 -49.71 20.30 -7.90
N ALA A 782 -51.04 20.11 -8.02
CA ALA A 782 -52.06 21.12 -7.72
C ALA A 782 -52.00 21.73 -6.31
N LYS A 783 -51.22 21.14 -5.38
CA LYS A 783 -50.99 21.63 -4.02
C LYS A 783 -49.84 22.65 -3.90
N LEU A 784 -49.04 22.85 -4.95
CA LEU A 784 -47.97 23.84 -4.99
C LEU A 784 -48.53 25.26 -5.18
N SER A 785 -47.69 26.27 -4.93
CA SER A 785 -48.06 27.67 -5.18
C SER A 785 -48.25 27.95 -6.68
N GLU A 786 -49.06 28.96 -7.01
CA GLU A 786 -49.25 29.38 -8.42
C GLU A 786 -47.92 29.80 -9.07
N ASP A 787 -47.04 30.44 -8.30
CA ASP A 787 -45.70 30.83 -8.77
C ASP A 787 -44.83 29.61 -9.13
N GLU A 788 -44.82 28.57 -8.31
CA GLU A 788 -44.09 27.32 -8.58
C GLU A 788 -44.67 26.57 -9.79
N LEU A 789 -46.00 26.49 -9.90
CA LEU A 789 -46.67 25.87 -11.04
C LEU A 789 -46.41 26.62 -12.35
N SER A 790 -46.42 27.96 -12.31
CA SER A 790 -46.07 28.80 -13.47
C SER A 790 -44.62 28.62 -13.89
N SER A 791 -43.70 28.45 -12.92
CA SER A 791 -42.29 28.17 -13.15
C SER A 791 -42.09 26.81 -13.85
N ILE A 792 -42.73 25.74 -13.34
CA ILE A 792 -42.70 24.40 -13.97
C ILE A 792 -43.23 24.45 -15.41
N LYS A 793 -44.35 25.16 -15.62
CA LYS A 793 -44.94 25.31 -16.95
C LYS A 793 -43.98 26.02 -17.91
N LYS A 794 -43.31 27.07 -17.45
CA LYS A 794 -42.31 27.81 -18.24
C LYS A 794 -41.11 26.93 -18.57
N GLU A 795 -40.61 26.16 -17.61
CA GLU A 795 -39.46 25.26 -17.79
C GLU A 795 -39.76 24.14 -18.80
N LEU A 796 -40.96 23.54 -18.76
CA LEU A 796 -41.36 22.50 -19.73
C LEU A 796 -41.57 23.03 -21.16
N LEU A 797 -41.88 24.32 -21.32
CA LEU A 797 -42.07 24.96 -22.62
C LEU A 797 -40.77 25.50 -23.22
N GLN A 798 -39.78 25.83 -22.40
CA GLN A 798 -38.49 26.34 -22.86
C GLN A 798 -37.54 25.21 -23.27
N GLY A 799 -36.69 25.47 -24.27
CA GLY A 799 -35.58 24.57 -24.60
C GLY A 799 -34.58 24.48 -23.44
N PHE A 800 -33.94 23.33 -23.28
CA PHE A 800 -32.95 23.10 -22.25
C PHE A 800 -31.70 23.95 -22.50
N SER A 801 -31.28 24.74 -21.51
CA SER A 801 -29.98 25.42 -21.49
C SER A 801 -29.05 24.76 -20.46
N PRO A 802 -27.76 24.56 -20.80
CA PRO A 802 -26.78 24.08 -19.83
C PRO A 802 -26.59 25.11 -18.71
N ASP A 803 -26.20 24.61 -17.53
CA ASP A 803 -25.86 25.45 -16.38
C ASP A 803 -24.60 26.29 -16.66
N ASP A 804 -24.59 27.57 -16.31
CA ASP A 804 -23.47 28.49 -16.55
C ASP A 804 -22.17 28.03 -15.87
N ALA A 805 -22.29 27.29 -14.77
CA ALA A 805 -21.17 26.72 -14.04
C ALA A 805 -20.62 25.42 -14.67
N PHE A 806 -21.21 24.94 -15.77
CA PHE A 806 -20.73 23.75 -16.46
C PHE A 806 -19.34 24.01 -17.06
N PRO A 807 -18.33 23.17 -16.76
CA PRO A 807 -17.01 23.32 -17.35
C PRO A 807 -17.08 22.92 -18.82
N LEU A 808 -17.39 23.89 -19.68
CA LEU A 808 -17.08 23.81 -21.10
C LEU A 808 -15.55 23.71 -21.16
N GLY A 809 -15.03 22.51 -21.45
CA GLY A 809 -13.60 22.22 -21.38
C GLY A 809 -12.74 23.30 -22.07
N ALA A 810 -11.52 23.50 -21.58
CA ALA A 810 -10.61 24.53 -22.09
C ALA A 810 -10.48 24.49 -23.63
N PRO A 811 -10.21 25.64 -24.31
CA PRO A 811 -10.20 25.76 -25.77
C PRO A 811 -9.20 24.89 -26.53
N LEU A 812 -8.39 24.08 -25.84
CA LEU A 812 -7.38 23.19 -26.43
C LEU A 812 -7.95 22.12 -27.37
N PHE A 813 -9.27 21.89 -27.35
CA PHE A 813 -9.94 20.89 -28.19
C PHE A 813 -10.76 21.48 -29.35
N MET A 814 -10.73 22.80 -29.57
CA MET A 814 -11.54 23.50 -30.59
C MET A 814 -10.72 24.12 -31.75
N GLU A 815 -9.41 23.86 -31.87
CA GLU A 815 -8.55 24.48 -32.90
C GLU A 815 -8.73 23.94 -34.33
N THR A 816 -9.72 23.08 -34.59
CA THR A 816 -10.14 22.77 -35.97
C THR A 816 -11.60 23.17 -36.14
N PRO A 817 -11.94 24.04 -37.12
CA PRO A 817 -13.33 24.35 -37.43
C PRO A 817 -14.00 23.03 -37.86
N ARG A 818 -14.77 22.43 -36.94
CA ARG A 818 -15.57 21.25 -37.28
C ARG A 818 -16.68 21.71 -38.23
N PRO A 819 -17.01 20.95 -39.28
CA PRO A 819 -18.18 21.23 -40.09
C PRO A 819 -19.41 21.14 -39.16
N CYS A 820 -20.14 22.25 -39.06
CA CYS A 820 -21.48 22.41 -38.47
C CYS A 820 -21.84 21.45 -37.32
N SER A 821 -21.54 21.86 -36.09
CA SER A 821 -22.30 21.41 -34.92
C SER A 821 -23.64 22.16 -34.88
N PRO A 822 -24.79 21.51 -34.65
CA PRO A 822 -26.08 22.20 -34.45
C PRO A 822 -26.10 23.16 -33.25
N LEU A 823 -25.08 23.12 -32.37
CA LEU A 823 -24.88 24.11 -31.31
C LEU A 823 -24.50 25.51 -31.85
N ALA A 824 -24.05 25.63 -33.09
CA ALA A 824 -23.69 26.91 -33.69
C ALA A 824 -24.89 27.75 -34.19
N GLN A 825 -26.11 27.21 -34.12
CA GLN A 825 -27.34 27.87 -34.59
C GLN A 825 -28.24 28.36 -33.44
N ILE A 826 -27.85 28.17 -32.18
CA ILE A 826 -28.56 28.77 -31.05
C ILE A 826 -27.99 30.18 -30.85
N ASP A 827 -28.58 31.16 -31.52
CA ASP A 827 -28.30 32.57 -31.26
C ASP A 827 -28.62 32.88 -29.80
N PHE A 828 -27.61 33.26 -29.02
CA PHE A 828 -27.80 33.91 -27.74
C PHE A 828 -28.36 35.31 -28.02
N PRO A 829 -29.45 35.76 -27.38
CA PRO A 829 -29.81 37.16 -27.45
C PRO A 829 -28.68 37.98 -26.83
N ASP A 830 -28.02 38.80 -27.64
CA ASP A 830 -27.12 39.83 -27.18
C ASP A 830 -27.84 40.68 -26.14
N PHE A 831 -27.33 40.71 -24.92
CA PHE A 831 -27.74 41.71 -23.93
C PHE A 831 -27.04 43.02 -24.29
N ASP A 832 -27.79 43.95 -24.88
CA ASP A 832 -27.48 45.37 -24.80
C ASP A 832 -27.56 45.82 -23.33
N GLU A 833 -26.42 46.35 -22.85
CA GLU A 833 -26.11 47.09 -21.59
C GLU A 833 -26.30 46.42 -20.21
#